data_AF-A0A2M7AI57-F1
#
_entry.id   AF-A0A2M7AI57-F1
#
_cell.length_a   1.000
_cell.length_b   1.000
_cell.length_c   1.000
_cell.angle_alpha   90.00
_cell.angle_beta   90.00
_cell.angle_gamma   90.00
#
_symmetry.space_group_name_H-M   'P 1'
#
loop_
_entity.id
_entity.type
_entity.pdbx_description
1 polymer ?
#
loop_
_entity_poly.entity_id
_entity_poly.type
_entity_poly.pdbx_seq_one_letter_code
_entity_poly.pdbx_strand_id
1 'polypeptide(L)'
;MSRTTDLQRHWTRLAAILALWVGVEMNSHGQTVLPGIDWQEASPESQGVDSAKLQAVVAYMDENSGPEGAKELVIVRNGYLIWKGPDCDAYHEIYSATKVFTSTVLGLLVADGKCTLDTLAVEHLPDLDDRHPVYAQIRLRHLASMTGGYHGKVADVAKKDQAWGDPIICVTTPDTPEFEPAGSQVAYNDHDVHLLGRILATRVACEPLKDIFQRRIADPIGMSRWDWGVSGTVDGVTHYNAAGTPARKGNGGIQTTARELARLGLLYLSRGSWNGRQLLPASFVDEAGAVQVPATTPGRSRHFLSGAYGFYWWTNGEMATGKRRWPSAPPKTYSAHGHNGNFCYVIPEWNMVVVRLGRQPIREGVSGLAEVDQLFDTFFGKLAAAVGQSKPAGPSARKTEVSIRGDAFCINGCPTYEGRTSQGKKIEGLLFNSRMVQGIFDDLNPETSGQWAYPDTGRWDAERNTREFIAAMPEWRRHGLLAFTLNLQGGSPQGYSKDQPWHNSAITEEGELRPDYMARLERILDRADELGMVVILGIFYFGQDQRLKDEAAVLRGLNNVIDWVLDRDYRNVLVEVNNECNVRYDHAILKPDRVHELIERVKARQRNGRRLLVSTSYGGKSLPRENVVRSADFLLLHGNSISNPDDIAALVRQTRRVPGYRPMPILFNEDDHFHFDQARNNLLAALGEYAAWGYFDYRMSAEGFDDGYQSVPVNWGLSSDRKRAFFAKLAEITGCAADAMAFPGKDWEETTPASQGVAPDKLRAAIEYLERQSGAEGVKRLVIVRHGRMIFRGPEADWQQPVASVTKAFTSTAHGLLIEDGKCMLDTLAKDFNPALAQHYSTVTLRHFATMTSGFDGVGGTYDCDAEKKRCDANALVDPLPPVFAPGTKFMYWDEATQQYGYTLTQLAGESLDDYLRRRILFPIGITRFAWRPDATGKVLNWTGGIEVSASDLARFGHLFLNRGNWNGQQLVSASWVRE
;
A
#
# COMPACT_ATOMS: atom_id res chain seq x y z
N MET A 1 14.80 24.48 -56.61
CA MET A 1 13.70 25.14 -55.88
C MET A 1 12.40 24.43 -56.23
N SER A 2 11.68 23.94 -55.22
CA SER A 2 10.40 23.21 -55.24
C SER A 2 10.52 21.81 -54.63
N ARG A 3 9.67 21.56 -53.62
CA ARG A 3 9.35 20.31 -52.88
C ARG A 3 9.67 20.34 -51.38
N THR A 4 8.93 21.16 -50.64
CA THR A 4 8.70 20.99 -49.19
C THR A 4 7.36 21.61 -48.82
N THR A 5 6.24 20.92 -49.06
CA THR A 5 4.94 21.28 -48.44
C THR A 5 3.92 20.14 -48.32
N ASP A 6 4.29 18.86 -48.48
CA ASP A 6 3.33 17.73 -48.33
C ASP A 6 3.60 16.77 -47.15
N LEU A 7 4.75 16.90 -46.47
CA LEU A 7 5.10 16.06 -45.32
C LEU A 7 4.59 16.59 -43.96
N GLN A 8 4.09 17.83 -43.90
CA GLN A 8 3.65 18.46 -42.65
C GLN A 8 2.18 18.20 -42.30
N ARG A 9 1.36 17.65 -43.21
CA ARG A 9 -0.05 17.30 -42.95
C ARG A 9 -0.29 15.85 -42.51
N HIS A 10 0.69 14.96 -42.67
CA HIS A 10 0.58 13.57 -42.19
C HIS A 10 1.04 13.36 -40.73
N TRP A 11 1.83 14.28 -40.17
CA TRP A 11 2.37 14.16 -38.80
C TRP A 11 1.45 14.72 -37.70
N THR A 12 0.54 15.62 -38.04
CA THR A 12 -0.40 16.22 -37.06
C THR A 12 -1.57 15.28 -36.71
N ARG A 13 -1.78 14.18 -37.46
CA ARG A 13 -2.77 13.14 -37.14
C ARG A 13 -2.19 11.95 -36.37
N LEU A 14 -0.88 11.73 -36.41
CA LEU A 14 -0.19 10.70 -35.62
C LEU A 14 0.18 11.19 -34.20
N ALA A 15 0.39 12.49 -34.02
CA ALA A 15 0.62 13.11 -32.70
C ALA A 15 -0.63 13.13 -31.79
N ALA A 16 -1.83 12.95 -32.35
CA ALA A 16 -3.07 12.82 -31.58
C ALA A 16 -3.37 11.38 -31.11
N ILE A 17 -2.64 10.38 -31.61
CA ILE A 17 -2.85 8.96 -31.29
C ILE A 17 -1.81 8.43 -30.29
N LEU A 18 -0.66 9.09 -30.14
CA LEU A 18 0.41 8.69 -29.20
C LEU A 18 0.37 9.35 -27.81
N ALA A 19 -0.58 10.25 -27.56
CA ALA A 19 -0.71 10.97 -26.28
C ALA A 19 -1.61 10.27 -25.23
N LEU A 20 -2.07 9.04 -25.50
CA LEU A 20 -3.05 8.33 -24.67
C LEU A 20 -2.49 7.17 -23.82
N TRP A 21 -1.17 6.96 -23.79
CA TRP A 21 -0.57 5.75 -23.20
C TRP A 21 0.62 6.05 -22.30
N VAL A 22 0.41 6.71 -21.16
CA VAL A 22 1.19 6.44 -19.93
C VAL A 22 0.36 6.78 -18.68
N GLY A 23 0.11 5.78 -17.84
CA GLY A 23 -0.10 5.96 -16.39
C GLY A 23 -1.55 5.99 -15.91
N VAL A 24 -2.29 4.88 -16.07
CA VAL A 24 -3.68 4.76 -15.64
C VAL A 24 -3.96 3.30 -15.22
N GLU A 25 -3.63 2.90 -13.98
CA GLU A 25 -4.05 1.62 -13.38
C GLU A 25 -5.57 1.65 -13.08
N MET A 26 -6.38 1.03 -13.93
CA MET A 26 -7.83 1.00 -13.77
C MET A 26 -8.26 0.04 -12.66
N ASN A 27 -8.74 0.58 -11.53
CA ASN A 27 -9.21 -0.19 -10.37
C ASN A 27 -10.72 -0.50 -10.47
N SER A 28 -11.11 -1.77 -10.61
CA SER A 28 -12.50 -2.24 -10.51
C SER A 28 -12.85 -2.73 -9.09
N HIS A 29 -13.47 -1.84 -8.29
CA HIS A 29 -14.35 -2.05 -7.11
C HIS A 29 -13.96 -3.22 -6.17
N GLY A 30 -13.34 -3.00 -4.99
CA GLY A 30 -13.95 -2.26 -3.89
C GLY A 30 -13.16 -2.27 -2.58
N GLN A 31 -11.82 -2.21 -2.64
CA GLN A 31 -11.01 -1.84 -1.47
C GLN A 31 -10.33 -0.50 -1.72
N THR A 32 -10.52 0.40 -0.76
CA THR A 32 -9.87 1.72 -0.71
C THR A 32 -8.41 1.52 -0.38
N VAL A 33 -7.52 1.93 -1.30
CA VAL A 33 -6.07 1.92 -1.02
C VAL A 33 -5.78 2.92 0.09
N LEU A 34 -5.02 2.50 1.08
CA LEU A 34 -4.64 3.38 2.18
C LEU A 34 -3.22 3.90 1.91
N PRO A 35 -2.99 5.23 2.03
CA PRO A 35 -1.66 5.78 1.82
C PRO A 35 -0.69 5.27 2.89
N GLY A 36 0.59 5.11 2.51
CA GLY A 36 1.68 4.92 3.46
C GLY A 36 2.11 6.27 4.04
N ILE A 37 3.43 6.45 4.20
CA ILE A 37 3.98 7.80 4.48
C ILE A 37 3.60 8.75 3.33
N ASP A 38 3.75 8.28 2.10
CA ASP A 38 3.39 9.02 0.89
C ASP A 38 2.03 8.59 0.32
N TRP A 39 1.36 9.54 -0.31
CA TRP A 39 0.16 9.28 -1.09
C TRP A 39 0.51 8.69 -2.44
N GLN A 40 -0.24 7.67 -2.84
CA GLN A 40 -0.20 7.18 -4.21
C GLN A 40 -1.06 8.09 -5.09
N GLU A 41 -0.50 8.51 -6.22
CA GLU A 41 -1.20 9.28 -7.25
C GLU A 41 -1.63 8.35 -8.38
N ALA A 42 -2.81 8.61 -8.93
CA ALA A 42 -3.31 7.89 -10.10
C ALA A 42 -4.06 8.87 -11.01
N SER A 43 -4.13 8.57 -12.31
CA SER A 43 -4.92 9.45 -13.18
C SER A 43 -6.41 9.38 -12.83
N PRO A 44 -7.20 10.44 -13.11
CA PRO A 44 -8.65 10.39 -12.95
C PRO A 44 -9.28 9.19 -13.65
N GLU A 45 -8.88 8.91 -14.90
CA GLU A 45 -9.44 7.84 -15.73
C GLU A 45 -9.25 6.48 -15.06
N SER A 46 -8.11 6.30 -14.40
CA SER A 46 -7.71 5.06 -13.72
C SER A 46 -8.62 4.74 -12.54
N GLN A 47 -9.23 5.78 -11.99
CA GLN A 47 -10.15 5.67 -10.89
C GLN A 47 -11.61 5.85 -11.34
N GLY A 48 -11.87 5.73 -12.65
CA GLY A 48 -13.20 5.82 -13.23
C GLY A 48 -13.75 7.25 -13.32
N VAL A 49 -12.89 8.27 -13.37
CA VAL A 49 -13.27 9.68 -13.44
C VAL A 49 -12.81 10.29 -14.77
N ASP A 50 -13.72 10.94 -15.49
CA ASP A 50 -13.39 11.68 -16.72
C ASP A 50 -12.51 12.89 -16.39
N SER A 51 -11.26 12.90 -16.86
CA SER A 51 -10.27 13.94 -16.52
C SER A 51 -10.62 15.32 -17.10
N ALA A 52 -11.24 15.38 -18.28
CA ALA A 52 -11.65 16.64 -18.89
C ALA A 52 -12.80 17.28 -18.09
N LYS A 53 -13.77 16.46 -17.65
CA LYS A 53 -14.82 16.92 -16.75
C LYS A 53 -14.30 17.24 -15.36
N LEU A 54 -13.32 16.49 -14.85
CA LEU A 54 -12.66 16.81 -13.59
C LEU A 54 -11.92 18.14 -13.66
N GLN A 55 -11.24 18.45 -14.77
CA GLN A 55 -10.64 19.77 -14.97
C GLN A 55 -11.70 20.88 -14.96
N ALA A 56 -12.88 20.65 -15.54
CA ALA A 56 -13.99 21.60 -15.46
C ALA A 56 -14.56 21.74 -14.03
N VAL A 57 -14.52 20.67 -13.22
CA VAL A 57 -14.87 20.69 -11.79
C VAL A 57 -13.86 21.56 -11.02
N VAL A 58 -12.56 21.38 -11.27
CA VAL A 58 -11.50 22.17 -10.64
C VAL A 58 -11.57 23.63 -11.05
N ALA A 59 -11.71 23.92 -12.35
CA ALA A 59 -11.83 25.29 -12.86
C ALA A 59 -13.04 26.01 -12.22
N TYR A 60 -14.16 25.30 -12.06
CA TYR A 60 -15.30 25.84 -11.31
C TYR A 60 -14.93 26.20 -9.86
N MET A 61 -14.15 25.35 -9.16
CA MET A 61 -13.69 25.67 -7.81
C MET A 61 -12.72 26.86 -7.79
N ASP A 62 -11.80 26.94 -8.74
CA ASP A 62 -10.87 28.08 -8.88
C ASP A 62 -11.61 29.41 -9.09
N GLU A 63 -12.67 29.41 -9.90
CA GLU A 63 -13.45 30.61 -10.19
C GLU A 63 -14.40 31.04 -9.05
N ASN A 64 -14.82 30.09 -8.19
CA ASN A 64 -15.92 30.31 -7.26
C ASN A 64 -15.53 30.18 -5.78
N SER A 65 -14.29 29.80 -5.46
CA SER A 65 -13.85 29.54 -4.08
C SER A 65 -12.78 30.51 -3.59
N GLY A 66 -13.01 31.80 -3.77
CA GLY A 66 -12.17 32.85 -3.21
C GLY A 66 -10.75 32.86 -3.77
N PRO A 67 -9.81 33.60 -3.16
CA PRO A 67 -8.46 33.76 -3.70
C PRO A 67 -7.62 32.48 -3.69
N GLU A 68 -7.92 31.53 -2.80
CA GLU A 68 -7.29 30.22 -2.77
C GLU A 68 -7.87 29.26 -3.82
N GLY A 69 -9.11 29.44 -4.30
CA GLY A 69 -9.68 28.61 -5.36
C GLY A 69 -9.57 27.10 -5.06
N ALA A 70 -8.99 26.37 -6.00
CA ALA A 70 -8.61 24.95 -5.93
C ALA A 70 -7.12 24.73 -5.61
N LYS A 71 -6.38 25.76 -5.17
CA LYS A 71 -4.94 25.62 -4.85
C LYS A 71 -4.69 24.69 -3.68
N GLU A 72 -5.58 24.70 -2.68
CA GLU A 72 -5.55 23.81 -1.52
C GLU A 72 -6.62 22.70 -1.62
N LEU A 73 -6.89 22.23 -2.84
CA LEU A 73 -7.84 21.14 -3.12
C LEU A 73 -7.10 19.81 -3.27
N VAL A 74 -7.65 18.77 -2.66
CA VAL A 74 -7.27 17.37 -2.87
C VAL A 74 -8.53 16.57 -3.17
N ILE A 75 -8.47 15.73 -4.20
CA ILE A 75 -9.53 14.75 -4.52
C ILE A 75 -8.90 13.37 -4.51
N VAL A 76 -9.41 12.53 -3.61
CA VAL A 76 -8.99 11.13 -3.44
C VAL A 76 -10.11 10.23 -3.94
N ARG A 77 -9.81 9.28 -4.82
CA ARG A 77 -10.76 8.26 -5.28
C ARG A 77 -10.14 6.88 -5.14
N ASN A 78 -10.87 5.96 -4.52
CA ASN A 78 -10.41 4.60 -4.21
C ASN A 78 -9.07 4.54 -3.46
N GLY A 79 -8.72 5.60 -2.72
CA GLY A 79 -7.44 5.69 -2.02
C GLY A 79 -6.31 6.43 -2.73
N TYR A 80 -6.47 6.73 -4.02
CA TYR A 80 -5.47 7.44 -4.82
C TYR A 80 -5.78 8.92 -4.92
N LEU A 81 -4.76 9.76 -4.85
CA LEU A 81 -4.85 11.16 -5.26
C LEU A 81 -5.07 11.23 -6.76
N ILE A 82 -6.25 11.68 -7.18
CA ILE A 82 -6.59 11.93 -8.59
C ILE A 82 -6.52 13.42 -8.94
N TRP A 83 -6.46 14.28 -7.92
CA TRP A 83 -6.16 15.71 -8.05
C TRP A 83 -5.45 16.23 -6.81
N LYS A 84 -4.45 17.08 -7.01
CA LYS A 84 -3.80 17.89 -5.98
C LYS A 84 -3.57 19.31 -6.49
N GLY A 85 -4.04 20.30 -5.75
CA GLY A 85 -3.72 21.69 -6.00
C GLY A 85 -2.25 22.00 -5.64
N PRO A 86 -1.65 23.05 -6.23
CA PRO A 86 -0.26 23.43 -6.00
C PRO A 86 0.08 23.72 -4.53
N ASP A 87 -0.90 24.14 -3.75
CA ASP A 87 -0.76 24.52 -2.34
C ASP A 87 -1.44 23.52 -1.39
N CYS A 88 -1.68 22.27 -1.82
CA CYS A 88 -2.35 21.25 -1.00
C CYS A 88 -1.64 20.92 0.33
N ASP A 89 -0.38 21.31 0.46
CA ASP A 89 0.44 21.19 1.67
C ASP A 89 0.56 22.51 2.44
N ALA A 90 -0.26 23.52 2.15
CA ALA A 90 -0.26 24.73 2.94
C ALA A 90 -0.80 24.41 4.35
N TYR A 91 -0.08 24.86 5.37
CA TYR A 91 -0.36 24.53 6.77
C TYR A 91 -1.06 25.69 7.45
N HIS A 92 -2.28 25.49 7.93
CA HIS A 92 -3.02 26.50 8.67
C HIS A 92 -4.19 25.92 9.48
N GLU A 93 -4.86 26.77 10.24
CA GLU A 93 -6.02 26.43 11.06
C GLU A 93 -7.27 26.13 10.22
N ILE A 94 -8.03 25.11 10.63
CA ILE A 94 -9.28 24.67 9.97
C ILE A 94 -10.56 25.06 10.74
N TYR A 95 -10.45 25.88 11.78
CA TYR A 95 -11.57 26.39 12.60
C TYR A 95 -12.51 25.27 13.05
N SER A 96 -13.83 25.43 12.88
CA SER A 96 -14.86 24.47 13.31
C SER A 96 -14.74 23.05 12.74
N ALA A 97 -13.96 22.82 11.67
CA ALA A 97 -13.68 21.46 11.23
C ALA A 97 -12.93 20.66 12.32
N THR A 98 -12.30 21.33 13.29
CA THR A 98 -11.73 20.76 14.52
C THR A 98 -12.70 19.85 15.28
N LYS A 99 -14.00 20.15 15.25
CA LYS A 99 -15.00 19.42 16.05
C LYS A 99 -15.01 17.92 15.72
N VAL A 100 -14.70 17.51 14.49
CA VAL A 100 -14.63 16.07 14.13
C VAL A 100 -13.46 15.33 14.78
N PHE A 101 -12.41 16.03 15.21
CA PHE A 101 -11.32 15.45 15.99
C PHE A 101 -11.78 15.15 17.42
N THR A 102 -12.53 16.08 18.04
CA THR A 102 -13.22 15.86 19.32
C THR A 102 -14.21 14.68 19.23
N SER A 103 -15.00 14.60 18.15
CA SER A 103 -15.89 13.46 17.87
C SER A 103 -15.13 12.14 17.75
N THR A 104 -13.97 12.15 17.08
CA THR A 104 -13.13 10.97 16.93
C THR A 104 -12.63 10.49 18.29
N VAL A 105 -12.20 11.39 19.19
CA VAL A 105 -11.77 11.01 20.55
C VAL A 105 -12.94 10.48 21.39
N LEU A 106 -14.14 11.06 21.27
CA LEU A 106 -15.35 10.49 21.87
C LEU A 106 -15.55 9.04 21.44
N GLY A 107 -15.45 8.74 20.14
CA GLY A 107 -15.60 7.38 19.62
C GLY A 107 -14.53 6.40 20.12
N LEU A 108 -13.30 6.86 20.33
CA LEU A 108 -12.24 6.05 20.95
C LEU A 108 -12.56 5.70 22.41
N LEU A 109 -13.07 6.67 23.18
CA LEU A 109 -13.41 6.47 24.58
C LEU A 109 -14.67 5.60 24.76
N VAL A 110 -15.61 5.68 23.81
CA VAL A 110 -16.72 4.73 23.70
C VAL A 110 -16.21 3.32 23.38
N ALA A 111 -15.26 3.18 22.46
CA ALA A 111 -14.64 1.89 22.14
C ALA A 111 -13.95 1.25 23.35
N ASP A 112 -13.34 2.08 24.22
CA ASP A 112 -12.68 1.64 25.44
C ASP A 112 -13.68 1.32 26.57
N GLY A 113 -14.98 1.52 26.36
CA GLY A 113 -16.02 1.33 27.37
C GLY A 113 -15.95 2.35 28.52
N LYS A 114 -15.20 3.45 28.36
CA LYS A 114 -15.05 4.50 29.39
C LYS A 114 -16.29 5.39 29.50
N CYS A 115 -17.06 5.50 28.42
CA CYS A 115 -18.36 6.14 28.40
C CYS A 115 -19.21 5.54 27.27
N THR A 116 -20.48 5.93 27.22
CA THR A 116 -21.38 5.68 26.09
C THR A 116 -21.93 7.00 25.59
N LEU A 117 -22.56 6.98 24.41
CA LEU A 117 -23.29 8.15 23.89
C LEU A 117 -24.43 8.60 24.81
N ASP A 118 -24.95 7.69 25.64
CA ASP A 118 -26.02 7.95 26.59
C ASP A 118 -25.54 8.32 27.99
N THR A 119 -24.24 8.30 28.26
CA THR A 119 -23.68 8.72 29.54
C THR A 119 -24.11 10.16 29.86
N LEU A 120 -24.58 10.39 31.08
CA LEU A 120 -25.01 11.73 31.51
C LEU A 120 -23.79 12.59 31.83
N ALA A 121 -23.83 13.87 31.44
CA ALA A 121 -22.75 14.81 31.73
C ALA A 121 -22.52 14.98 33.24
N VAL A 122 -23.58 14.92 34.05
CA VAL A 122 -23.53 14.99 35.51
C VAL A 122 -22.83 13.81 36.18
N GLU A 123 -22.73 12.64 35.51
CA GLU A 123 -21.93 11.52 36.05
C GLU A 123 -20.45 11.87 36.13
N HIS A 124 -19.99 12.79 35.28
CA HIS A 124 -18.60 13.24 35.21
C HIS A 124 -18.37 14.61 35.85
N LEU A 125 -19.39 15.47 35.85
CA LEU A 125 -19.39 16.78 36.48
C LEU A 125 -20.62 16.90 37.41
N PRO A 126 -20.56 16.35 38.63
CA PRO A 126 -21.71 16.33 39.55
C PRO A 126 -22.29 17.71 39.86
N ASP A 127 -21.45 18.74 39.94
CA ASP A 127 -21.88 20.12 40.26
C ASP A 127 -22.52 20.86 39.06
N LEU A 128 -22.70 20.18 37.91
CA LEU A 128 -23.20 20.81 36.68
C LEU A 128 -24.67 21.26 36.84
N ASP A 129 -25.47 20.54 37.61
CA ASP A 129 -26.92 20.77 37.78
C ASP A 129 -27.28 21.49 39.08
N ASP A 130 -26.32 21.76 39.97
CA ASP A 130 -26.50 22.46 41.25
C ASP A 130 -27.34 23.75 41.15
N ARG A 131 -27.09 24.55 40.11
CA ARG A 131 -27.81 25.81 39.85
C ARG A 131 -28.93 25.67 38.81
N HIS A 132 -28.81 24.68 37.93
CA HIS A 132 -29.72 24.47 36.80
C HIS A 132 -30.04 22.98 36.69
N PRO A 133 -31.03 22.47 37.45
CA PRO A 133 -31.34 21.04 37.55
C PRO A 133 -31.58 20.33 36.21
N VAL A 134 -31.97 21.07 35.17
CA VAL A 134 -32.20 20.52 33.83
C VAL A 134 -30.94 19.99 33.15
N TYR A 135 -29.75 20.44 33.57
CA TYR A 135 -28.49 19.91 33.04
C TYR A 135 -28.22 18.46 33.47
N ALA A 136 -28.93 17.93 34.47
CA ALA A 136 -28.92 16.52 34.84
C ALA A 136 -29.34 15.58 33.70
N GLN A 137 -30.06 16.09 32.70
CA GLN A 137 -30.59 15.32 31.57
C GLN A 137 -29.68 15.35 30.33
N ILE A 138 -28.58 16.10 30.35
CA ILE A 138 -27.65 16.20 29.23
C ILE A 138 -26.89 14.87 29.11
N ARG A 139 -26.98 14.24 27.93
CA ARG A 139 -26.17 13.09 27.52
C ARG A 139 -25.04 13.54 26.63
N LEU A 140 -23.95 12.77 26.54
CA LEU A 140 -22.83 13.09 25.64
C LEU A 140 -23.29 13.22 24.17
N ARG A 141 -24.27 12.43 23.72
CA ARG A 141 -24.88 12.57 22.39
C ARG A 141 -25.57 13.92 22.16
N HIS A 142 -26.11 14.54 23.20
CA HIS A 142 -26.75 15.86 23.07
C HIS A 142 -25.69 16.92 22.77
N LEU A 143 -24.56 16.89 23.49
CA LEU A 143 -23.43 17.79 23.26
C LEU A 143 -22.78 17.56 21.88
N ALA A 144 -22.65 16.30 21.45
CA ALA A 144 -22.08 15.94 20.16
C ALA A 144 -22.97 16.31 18.95
N SER A 145 -24.28 16.50 19.16
CA SER A 145 -25.26 16.79 18.11
C SER A 145 -25.82 18.22 18.15
N MET A 146 -25.27 19.11 18.98
CA MET A 146 -25.73 20.51 19.15
C MET A 146 -27.17 20.62 19.69
N THR A 147 -27.56 19.65 20.51
CA THR A 147 -28.88 19.55 21.15
C THR A 147 -28.79 19.57 22.68
N GLY A 148 -27.63 19.93 23.24
CA GLY A 148 -27.40 19.96 24.69
C GLY A 148 -28.19 21.06 25.41
N GLY A 149 -28.38 22.20 24.75
CA GLY A 149 -28.96 23.39 25.37
C GLY A 149 -28.04 24.02 26.42
N TYR A 150 -26.80 23.54 26.54
CA TYR A 150 -25.86 24.01 27.54
C TYR A 150 -25.35 25.40 27.17
N HIS A 151 -25.38 26.28 28.16
CA HIS A 151 -24.91 27.63 28.04
C HIS A 151 -23.96 27.95 29.20
N GLY A 152 -22.67 28.10 28.89
CA GLY A 152 -21.67 28.55 29.84
C GLY A 152 -21.56 30.08 29.96
N LYS A 153 -21.04 30.54 31.09
CA LYS A 153 -20.77 31.96 31.36
C LYS A 153 -19.59 32.47 30.52
N VAL A 154 -19.87 33.23 29.47
CA VAL A 154 -18.80 33.87 28.71
C VAL A 154 -18.25 35.06 29.51
N ALA A 155 -17.03 34.96 30.01
CA ALA A 155 -16.24 36.16 30.30
C ALA A 155 -15.88 36.76 28.94
N ASP A 156 -16.28 38.00 28.69
CA ASP A 156 -16.27 38.73 27.41
C ASP A 156 -14.95 38.57 26.59
N VAL A 157 -14.83 37.47 25.84
CA VAL A 157 -13.63 37.07 25.06
C VAL A 157 -13.30 38.02 23.90
N ALA A 158 -14.18 38.99 23.63
CA ALA A 158 -14.03 40.03 22.61
C ALA A 158 -13.25 41.25 23.11
N LYS A 159 -13.06 41.44 24.42
CA LYS A 159 -12.22 42.52 24.94
C LYS A 159 -10.74 42.17 24.83
N LYS A 160 -9.93 43.15 24.38
CA LYS A 160 -8.48 43.04 24.15
C LYS A 160 -7.66 42.66 25.40
N ASP A 161 -8.28 42.68 26.58
CA ASP A 161 -7.56 42.72 27.85
C ASP A 161 -7.51 41.34 28.56
N GLN A 162 -8.09 40.28 27.99
CA GLN A 162 -7.93 38.93 28.53
C GLN A 162 -6.65 38.28 27.95
N ALA A 163 -5.70 37.97 28.83
CA ALA A 163 -4.52 37.19 28.51
C ALA A 163 -4.97 35.81 28.00
N TRP A 164 -4.69 35.53 26.73
CA TRP A 164 -4.95 34.23 26.15
C TRP A 164 -4.09 33.18 26.86
N GLY A 165 -4.70 32.14 27.44
CA GLY A 165 -4.03 31.14 28.29
C GLY A 165 -4.56 31.04 29.72
N ASP A 166 -5.42 31.97 30.16
CA ASP A 166 -6.24 31.83 31.37
C ASP A 166 -7.60 31.24 30.95
N PRO A 167 -8.09 30.17 31.61
CA PRO A 167 -8.73 29.08 30.90
C PRO A 167 -10.09 29.47 30.29
N ILE A 168 -10.40 28.82 29.16
CA ILE A 168 -11.76 28.66 28.62
C ILE A 168 -12.76 28.07 29.64
N ILE A 169 -12.37 27.84 30.91
CA ILE A 169 -13.22 27.53 32.07
C ILE A 169 -14.47 28.40 32.13
N CYS A 170 -14.42 29.66 31.69
CA CYS A 170 -15.59 30.53 31.63
C CYS A 170 -16.76 29.88 30.85
N VAL A 171 -16.55 29.36 29.63
CA VAL A 171 -17.61 28.66 28.86
C VAL A 171 -17.98 27.29 29.43
N THR A 172 -17.25 26.78 30.43
CA THR A 172 -17.59 25.53 31.14
C THR A 172 -18.21 25.76 32.52
N THR A 173 -18.45 27.02 32.90
CA THR A 173 -19.21 27.37 34.09
C THR A 173 -20.69 27.53 33.71
N PRO A 174 -21.61 26.69 34.21
CA PRO A 174 -23.01 26.73 33.80
C PRO A 174 -23.68 28.08 34.08
N ASP A 175 -24.50 28.52 33.12
CA ASP A 175 -25.45 29.63 33.16
C ASP A 175 -26.84 29.13 32.73
N THR A 176 -27.82 30.03 32.62
CA THR A 176 -29.20 29.73 32.21
C THR A 176 -29.21 28.94 30.89
N PRO A 177 -29.78 27.73 30.87
CA PRO A 177 -29.90 26.91 29.66
C PRO A 177 -30.52 27.68 28.50
N GLU A 178 -30.04 27.41 27.30
CA GLU A 178 -30.61 28.04 26.10
C GLU A 178 -32.01 27.51 25.78
N PHE A 179 -32.21 26.22 26.04
CA PHE A 179 -33.50 25.54 25.93
C PHE A 179 -33.49 24.29 26.81
N GLU A 180 -34.68 23.81 27.13
CA GLU A 180 -34.91 22.63 27.94
C GLU A 180 -36.15 21.87 27.45
N PRO A 181 -36.19 20.53 27.59
CA PRO A 181 -35.10 19.65 28.02
C PRO A 181 -34.01 19.47 26.94
N ALA A 182 -32.86 18.90 27.30
CA ALA A 182 -31.83 18.52 26.33
C ALA A 182 -32.41 17.55 25.26
N GLY A 183 -32.00 17.71 24.00
CA GLY A 183 -32.55 16.98 22.85
C GLY A 183 -33.82 17.60 22.25
N SER A 184 -34.45 18.58 22.90
CA SER A 184 -35.73 19.17 22.42
C SER A 184 -35.58 20.19 21.28
N GLN A 185 -34.44 20.87 21.21
CA GLN A 185 -34.12 21.84 20.17
C GLN A 185 -32.68 21.67 19.68
N VAL A 186 -32.34 22.32 18.57
CA VAL A 186 -30.98 22.37 18.02
C VAL A 186 -30.46 23.80 17.93
N ALA A 187 -29.25 24.02 18.44
CA ALA A 187 -28.54 25.30 18.35
C ALA A 187 -27.05 25.06 18.14
N TYR A 188 -26.51 25.50 17.01
CA TYR A 188 -25.07 25.48 16.78
C TYR A 188 -24.38 26.40 17.79
N ASN A 189 -23.62 25.83 18.71
CA ASN A 189 -22.98 26.55 19.80
C ASN A 189 -21.67 25.87 20.20
N ASP A 190 -20.61 26.65 20.41
CA ASP A 190 -19.33 26.13 20.87
C ASP A 190 -19.37 25.70 22.35
N HIS A 191 -20.35 26.17 23.15
CA HIS A 191 -20.43 25.82 24.58
C HIS A 191 -20.67 24.33 24.78
N ASP A 192 -21.56 23.71 23.99
CA ASP A 192 -21.80 22.26 24.01
C ASP A 192 -20.48 21.48 23.75
N VAL A 193 -19.69 21.95 22.78
CA VAL A 193 -18.44 21.29 22.36
C VAL A 193 -17.32 21.46 23.40
N HIS A 194 -17.20 22.65 23.98
CA HIS A 194 -16.22 22.90 25.04
C HIS A 194 -16.56 22.12 26.31
N LEU A 195 -17.84 22.00 26.67
CA LEU A 195 -18.26 21.13 27.77
C LEU A 195 -17.93 19.67 27.49
N LEU A 196 -18.24 19.17 26.29
CA LEU A 196 -17.89 17.80 25.90
C LEU A 196 -16.37 17.58 25.95
N GLY A 197 -15.58 18.47 25.34
CA GLY A 197 -14.12 18.40 25.37
C GLY A 197 -13.56 18.35 26.79
N ARG A 198 -14.12 19.15 27.71
CA ARG A 198 -13.74 19.16 29.12
C ARG A 198 -14.03 17.83 29.78
N ILE A 199 -15.25 17.30 29.62
CA ILE A 199 -15.64 16.00 30.18
C ILE A 199 -14.70 14.91 29.68
N LEU A 200 -14.47 14.86 28.36
CA LEU A 200 -13.60 13.83 27.76
C LEU A 200 -12.17 13.92 28.28
N ALA A 201 -11.57 15.10 28.32
CA ALA A 201 -10.17 15.28 28.73
C ALA A 201 -9.98 15.04 30.24
N THR A 202 -10.81 15.67 31.08
CA THR A 202 -10.56 15.75 32.53
C THR A 202 -11.18 14.62 33.33
N ARG A 203 -12.29 14.02 32.85
CA ARG A 203 -13.09 13.07 33.64
C ARG A 203 -13.20 11.68 33.04
N VAL A 204 -13.25 11.56 31.71
CA VAL A 204 -13.34 10.26 31.04
C VAL A 204 -11.95 9.70 30.74
N ALA A 205 -11.09 10.49 30.09
CA ALA A 205 -9.75 10.06 29.72
C ALA A 205 -8.73 10.31 30.82
N CYS A 206 -8.85 11.45 31.52
CA CYS A 206 -7.82 12.00 32.42
C CYS A 206 -6.46 12.16 31.70
N GLU A 207 -6.51 12.51 30.42
CA GLU A 207 -5.37 12.66 29.50
C GLU A 207 -5.75 13.73 28.45
N PRO A 208 -4.78 14.52 27.94
CA PRO A 208 -5.08 15.52 26.91
C PRO A 208 -5.59 14.89 25.60
N LEU A 209 -6.64 15.48 24.99
CA LEU A 209 -7.28 14.93 23.78
C LEU A 209 -6.32 14.78 22.60
N LYS A 210 -5.35 15.70 22.46
CA LYS A 210 -4.32 15.63 21.41
C LYS A 210 -3.50 14.36 21.53
N ASP A 211 -3.08 13.98 22.73
CA ASP A 211 -2.20 12.83 22.97
C ASP A 211 -2.92 11.52 22.63
N ILE A 212 -4.20 11.42 23.01
CA ILE A 212 -5.07 10.30 22.65
C ILE A 212 -5.23 10.20 21.13
N PHE A 213 -5.57 11.32 20.47
CA PHE A 213 -5.75 11.36 19.02
C PHE A 213 -4.45 11.03 18.29
N GLN A 214 -3.32 11.59 18.72
CA GLN A 214 -2.02 11.35 18.14
C GLN A 214 -1.68 9.86 18.18
N ARG A 215 -1.64 9.29 19.38
CA ARG A 215 -1.23 7.91 19.61
C ARG A 215 -2.16 6.88 18.96
N ARG A 216 -3.47 7.16 18.90
CA ARG A 216 -4.46 6.17 18.46
C ARG A 216 -4.96 6.34 17.03
N ILE A 217 -4.84 7.54 16.45
CA ILE A 217 -5.34 7.86 15.12
C ILE A 217 -4.25 8.45 14.26
N ALA A 218 -3.63 9.57 14.66
CA ALA A 218 -2.73 10.28 13.78
C ALA A 218 -1.48 9.45 13.40
N ASP A 219 -0.79 8.87 14.39
CA ASP A 219 0.39 8.05 14.12
C ASP A 219 0.04 6.79 13.31
N PRO A 220 -1.01 6.01 13.65
CA PRO A 220 -1.42 4.84 12.85
C PRO A 220 -1.83 5.13 11.40
N ILE A 221 -2.46 6.28 11.13
CA ILE A 221 -2.85 6.66 9.76
C ILE A 221 -1.76 7.42 9.00
N GLY A 222 -0.61 7.69 9.64
CA GLY A 222 0.49 8.45 9.05
C GLY A 222 0.21 9.95 8.93
N MET A 223 -0.67 10.50 9.77
CA MET A 223 -0.97 11.92 9.82
C MET A 223 0.09 12.68 10.64
N SER A 224 1.07 13.28 9.97
CA SER A 224 2.30 13.78 10.61
C SER A 224 2.39 15.30 10.70
N ARG A 225 1.64 16.04 9.87
CA ARG A 225 1.74 17.50 9.77
C ARG A 225 0.47 18.19 10.28
N TRP A 226 0.28 18.14 11.58
CA TRP A 226 -0.85 18.74 12.29
C TRP A 226 -0.49 19.18 13.71
N ASP A 227 -1.28 20.08 14.27
CA ASP A 227 -1.22 20.48 15.68
C ASP A 227 -2.62 20.84 16.20
N TRP A 228 -2.80 20.90 17.52
CA TRP A 228 -4.04 21.28 18.18
C TRP A 228 -3.73 22.38 19.19
N GLY A 229 -4.38 23.55 19.08
CA GLY A 229 -4.11 24.68 19.97
C GLY A 229 -4.63 24.48 21.40
N VAL A 230 -3.90 25.03 22.38
CA VAL A 230 -4.12 24.82 23.82
C VAL A 230 -5.04 25.88 24.42
N SER A 231 -6.27 25.52 24.81
CA SER A 231 -7.24 26.47 25.42
C SER A 231 -7.05 26.76 26.91
N GLY A 232 -6.13 26.07 27.59
CA GLY A 232 -5.83 26.26 29.02
C GLY A 232 -5.48 24.95 29.72
N THR A 233 -5.42 24.97 31.05
CA THR A 233 -5.26 23.77 31.90
C THR A 233 -6.42 23.70 32.88
N VAL A 234 -7.08 22.53 32.99
CA VAL A 234 -8.22 22.30 33.88
C VAL A 234 -7.99 20.98 34.62
N ASP A 235 -8.17 20.97 35.94
CA ASP A 235 -7.98 19.78 36.78
C ASP A 235 -6.60 19.10 36.57
N GLY A 236 -5.56 19.89 36.31
CA GLY A 236 -4.19 19.40 36.05
C GLY A 236 -3.96 18.81 34.65
N VAL A 237 -4.96 18.82 33.76
CA VAL A 237 -4.88 18.31 32.40
C VAL A 237 -4.86 19.47 31.40
N THR A 238 -3.92 19.44 30.44
CA THR A 238 -3.88 20.38 29.31
C THR A 238 -5.13 20.22 28.46
N HIS A 239 -5.89 21.30 28.31
CA HIS A 239 -7.15 21.32 27.58
C HIS A 239 -6.95 21.94 26.19
N TYR A 240 -7.20 21.16 25.14
CA TYR A 240 -7.12 21.61 23.75
C TYR A 240 -8.43 22.25 23.30
N ASN A 241 -8.35 23.19 22.35
CA ASN A 241 -9.53 23.91 21.85
C ASN A 241 -10.45 22.97 21.04
N ALA A 242 -11.41 22.36 21.72
CA ALA A 242 -12.27 21.32 21.18
C ALA A 242 -13.22 21.80 20.08
N ALA A 243 -13.59 23.09 20.10
CA ALA A 243 -14.50 23.69 19.14
C ALA A 243 -13.79 24.27 17.91
N GLY A 244 -12.50 24.60 18.04
CA GLY A 244 -11.72 25.35 17.06
C GLY A 244 -11.93 26.86 17.09
N THR A 245 -12.70 27.36 18.06
CA THR A 245 -13.06 28.77 18.21
C THR A 245 -13.18 29.13 19.70
N PRO A 246 -12.85 30.38 20.09
CA PRO A 246 -12.26 31.44 19.27
C PRO A 246 -10.82 31.09 18.83
N ALA A 247 -10.45 31.53 17.62
CA ALA A 247 -9.12 31.33 17.05
C ALA A 247 -8.25 32.57 17.32
N ARG A 248 -7.11 32.40 18.02
CA ARG A 248 -6.04 33.41 18.10
C ARG A 248 -4.73 32.80 17.60
N LYS A 249 -3.75 33.62 17.20
CA LYS A 249 -2.51 33.16 16.56
C LYS A 249 -1.76 32.14 17.43
N GLY A 250 -1.60 30.91 16.92
CA GLY A 250 -0.92 29.78 17.60
C GLY A 250 -1.82 28.93 18.50
N ASN A 251 -3.10 29.28 18.55
CA ASN A 251 -3.93 29.19 19.75
C ASN A 251 -5.39 28.90 19.35
N GLY A 252 -5.55 28.29 18.18
CA GLY A 252 -6.81 27.95 17.56
C GLY A 252 -7.19 26.49 17.78
N GLY A 253 -8.03 25.95 16.89
CA GLY A 253 -8.32 24.53 16.83
C GLY A 253 -7.19 23.70 16.24
N ILE A 254 -7.57 22.72 15.41
CA ILE A 254 -6.64 21.94 14.60
C ILE A 254 -6.01 22.84 13.53
N GLN A 255 -4.70 22.67 13.37
CA GLN A 255 -3.93 23.16 12.24
C GLN A 255 -3.43 21.96 11.44
N THR A 256 -3.58 21.97 10.12
CA THR A 256 -3.23 20.81 9.26
C THR A 256 -3.08 21.27 7.81
N THR A 257 -2.78 20.33 6.90
CA THR A 257 -2.87 20.52 5.45
C THR A 257 -4.07 19.78 4.85
N ALA A 258 -4.40 20.07 3.59
CA ALA A 258 -5.49 19.38 2.87
C ALA A 258 -5.21 17.88 2.73
N ARG A 259 -3.94 17.55 2.44
CA ARG A 259 -3.44 16.17 2.30
C ARG A 259 -3.53 15.39 3.61
N GLU A 260 -3.19 16.01 4.74
CA GLU A 260 -3.27 15.38 6.05
C GLU A 260 -4.72 15.17 6.49
N LEU A 261 -5.59 16.16 6.29
CA LEU A 261 -7.02 16.04 6.61
C LEU A 261 -7.71 14.96 5.75
N ALA A 262 -7.24 14.75 4.50
CA ALA A 262 -7.74 13.69 3.63
C ALA A 262 -7.48 12.27 4.20
N ARG A 263 -6.43 12.07 5.02
CA ARG A 263 -6.19 10.80 5.71
C ARG A 263 -7.28 10.50 6.75
N LEU A 264 -7.67 11.51 7.53
CA LEU A 264 -8.81 11.37 8.46
C LEU A 264 -10.12 11.11 7.69
N GLY A 265 -10.34 11.82 6.58
CA GLY A 265 -11.47 11.55 5.68
C GLY A 265 -11.49 10.10 5.17
N LEU A 266 -10.33 9.56 4.77
CA LEU A 266 -10.19 8.17 4.31
C LEU A 266 -10.43 7.15 5.43
N LEU A 267 -10.04 7.45 6.67
CA LEU A 267 -10.34 6.60 7.82
C LEU A 267 -11.86 6.49 8.00
N TYR A 268 -12.57 7.61 7.92
CA TYR A 268 -14.03 7.63 8.00
C TYR A 268 -14.69 6.95 6.79
N LEU A 269 -14.16 7.15 5.58
CA LEU A 269 -14.60 6.43 4.38
C LEU A 269 -14.46 4.91 4.54
N SER A 270 -13.36 4.48 5.17
CA SER A 270 -13.03 3.08 5.46
C SER A 270 -13.68 2.57 6.75
N ARG A 271 -14.70 3.27 7.27
CA ARG A 271 -15.46 2.91 8.48
C ARG A 271 -14.56 2.62 9.69
N GLY A 272 -13.50 3.41 9.85
CA GLY A 272 -12.56 3.32 10.97
C GLY A 272 -11.52 2.21 10.84
N SER A 273 -11.48 1.49 9.73
CA SER A 273 -10.45 0.48 9.43
C SER A 273 -9.26 1.11 8.72
N TRP A 274 -8.05 0.77 9.17
CA TRP A 274 -6.80 1.18 8.54
C TRP A 274 -5.77 0.06 8.57
N ASN A 275 -5.21 -0.33 7.41
CA ASN A 275 -4.22 -1.41 7.26
C ASN A 275 -4.61 -2.72 7.98
N GLY A 276 -5.89 -3.11 7.88
CA GLY A 276 -6.42 -4.30 8.52
C GLY A 276 -6.52 -4.22 10.05
N ARG A 277 -6.49 -3.01 10.63
CA ARG A 277 -6.74 -2.74 12.04
C ARG A 277 -7.95 -1.81 12.17
N GLN A 278 -8.91 -2.19 13.02
CA GLN A 278 -10.01 -1.30 13.40
C GLN A 278 -9.48 -0.26 14.41
N LEU A 279 -9.31 0.98 13.98
CA LEU A 279 -8.82 2.07 14.84
C LEU A 279 -9.96 2.78 15.57
N LEU A 280 -11.10 2.95 14.91
CA LEU A 280 -12.31 3.58 15.42
C LEU A 280 -13.51 2.66 15.14
N PRO A 281 -14.46 2.38 16.05
CA PRO A 281 -15.53 1.42 15.79
C PRO A 281 -16.35 1.78 14.54
N ALA A 282 -16.58 0.80 13.66
CA ALA A 282 -17.37 1.00 12.45
C ALA A 282 -18.80 1.47 12.75
N SER A 283 -19.39 0.99 13.85
CA SER A 283 -20.70 1.44 14.34
C SER A 283 -20.70 2.92 14.75
N PHE A 284 -19.64 3.38 15.43
CA PHE A 284 -19.50 4.79 15.81
C PHE A 284 -19.32 5.67 14.57
N VAL A 285 -18.51 5.25 13.59
CA VAL A 285 -18.33 6.00 12.33
C VAL A 285 -19.65 6.16 11.59
N ASP A 286 -20.42 5.07 11.46
CA ASP A 286 -21.73 5.09 10.82
C ASP A 286 -22.71 6.02 11.56
N GLU A 287 -22.75 5.97 12.90
CA GLU A 287 -23.63 6.82 13.70
C GLU A 287 -23.21 8.29 13.65
N ALA A 288 -21.90 8.58 13.72
CA ALA A 288 -21.35 9.93 13.68
C ALA A 288 -21.62 10.64 12.35
N GLY A 289 -21.54 9.91 11.23
CA GLY A 289 -21.82 10.42 9.88
C GLY A 289 -23.29 10.39 9.48
N ALA A 290 -24.18 9.84 10.32
CA ALA A 290 -25.62 9.77 10.07
C ALA A 290 -26.39 10.94 10.69
N VAL A 291 -27.65 11.12 10.26
CA VAL A 291 -28.55 12.15 10.80
C VAL A 291 -28.90 11.80 12.25
N GLN A 292 -28.42 12.61 13.19
CA GLN A 292 -28.72 12.52 14.63
C GLN A 292 -29.71 13.60 15.08
N VAL A 293 -29.93 14.63 14.26
CA VAL A 293 -30.93 15.68 14.50
C VAL A 293 -32.09 15.51 13.54
N PRO A 294 -33.28 15.07 13.98
CA PRO A 294 -34.45 14.91 13.10
C PRO A 294 -34.82 16.19 12.34
N ALA A 295 -35.35 16.05 11.12
CA ALA A 295 -35.75 17.18 10.27
C ALA A 295 -36.80 18.10 10.91
N THR A 296 -37.59 17.58 11.86
CA THR A 296 -38.63 18.30 12.58
C THR A 296 -38.13 19.01 13.85
N THR A 297 -36.85 18.86 14.21
CA THR A 297 -36.31 19.43 15.45
C THR A 297 -36.35 20.97 15.38
N PRO A 298 -36.99 21.65 16.34
CA PRO A 298 -37.02 23.12 16.40
C PRO A 298 -35.70 23.70 16.93
N GLY A 299 -35.59 25.02 16.98
CA GLY A 299 -34.40 25.71 17.51
C GLY A 299 -33.83 26.76 16.55
N ARG A 300 -32.93 27.62 17.05
CA ARG A 300 -32.40 28.76 16.28
C ARG A 300 -31.56 28.34 15.06
N SER A 301 -30.99 27.13 15.08
CA SER A 301 -30.17 26.59 13.99
C SER A 301 -30.90 25.55 13.13
N ARG A 302 -32.22 25.38 13.33
CA ARG A 302 -33.03 24.37 12.63
C ARG A 302 -32.92 24.44 11.10
N HIS A 303 -32.75 25.65 10.56
CA HIS A 303 -32.74 25.90 9.11
C HIS A 303 -31.56 25.25 8.39
N PHE A 304 -30.50 24.89 9.12
CA PHE A 304 -29.33 24.25 8.55
C PHE A 304 -28.82 23.05 9.35
N LEU A 305 -29.37 22.68 10.51
CA LEU A 305 -28.96 21.46 11.22
C LEU A 305 -30.00 20.34 11.20
N SER A 306 -31.29 20.68 11.28
CA SER A 306 -32.36 19.69 11.37
C SER A 306 -32.45 18.86 10.08
N GLY A 307 -32.29 17.55 10.21
CA GLY A 307 -32.28 16.58 9.12
C GLY A 307 -30.93 16.46 8.42
N ALA A 308 -29.90 17.21 8.84
CA ALA A 308 -28.64 17.32 8.10
C ALA A 308 -27.40 17.43 9.02
N TYR A 309 -27.45 16.85 10.22
CA TYR A 309 -26.34 16.89 11.17
C TYR A 309 -26.22 15.61 12.00
N GLY A 310 -24.96 15.17 12.22
CA GLY A 310 -24.57 14.01 13.02
C GLY A 310 -23.73 14.39 14.25
N PHE A 311 -22.75 13.56 14.62
CA PHE A 311 -21.82 13.87 15.71
C PHE A 311 -20.67 14.75 15.19
N TYR A 312 -20.95 16.04 15.07
CA TYR A 312 -20.14 17.09 14.45
C TYR A 312 -19.89 16.98 12.94
N TRP A 313 -20.47 15.97 12.29
CA TRP A 313 -20.48 15.83 10.83
C TRP A 313 -21.74 16.45 10.21
N TRP A 314 -21.55 17.23 9.16
CA TRP A 314 -22.61 17.78 8.32
C TRP A 314 -23.05 16.70 7.34
N THR A 315 -24.32 16.27 7.36
CA THR A 315 -24.77 15.11 6.57
C THR A 315 -25.62 15.51 5.38
N ASN A 316 -25.63 14.74 4.30
CA ASN A 316 -26.51 14.92 3.14
C ASN A 316 -27.94 14.35 3.38
N GLY A 317 -28.48 14.58 4.57
CA GLY A 317 -29.79 14.13 4.97
C GLY A 317 -30.92 15.01 4.42
N GLU A 318 -32.16 14.54 4.56
CA GLU A 318 -33.35 15.25 4.12
C GLU A 318 -33.76 16.30 5.14
N MET A 319 -33.73 17.56 4.72
CA MET A 319 -34.13 18.70 5.55
C MET A 319 -35.67 18.83 5.57
N ALA A 320 -36.19 19.70 6.45
CA ALA A 320 -37.63 19.97 6.54
C ALA A 320 -38.30 20.42 5.21
N THR A 321 -37.50 20.89 4.26
CA THR A 321 -37.96 21.25 2.90
C THR A 321 -38.27 20.06 2.00
N GLY A 322 -38.00 18.82 2.46
CA GLY A 322 -38.12 17.59 1.66
C GLY A 322 -36.97 17.39 0.66
N LYS A 323 -35.96 18.28 0.67
CA LYS A 323 -34.76 18.18 -0.16
C LYS A 323 -33.56 17.80 0.70
N ARG A 324 -32.63 17.06 0.09
CA ARG A 324 -31.30 16.83 0.68
C ARG A 324 -30.47 18.12 0.67
N ARG A 325 -29.48 18.23 1.56
CA ARG A 325 -28.59 19.41 1.61
C ARG A 325 -27.85 19.61 0.29
N TRP A 326 -27.26 18.56 -0.26
CA TRP A 326 -26.60 18.52 -1.55
C TRP A 326 -27.29 17.48 -2.44
N PRO A 327 -28.40 17.82 -3.10
CA PRO A 327 -29.15 16.89 -3.95
C PRO A 327 -28.32 16.19 -5.04
N SER A 328 -27.26 16.84 -5.52
CA SER A 328 -26.37 16.32 -6.56
C SER A 328 -25.26 15.40 -6.02
N ALA A 329 -25.10 15.31 -4.70
CA ALA A 329 -24.18 14.38 -4.06
C ALA A 329 -24.90 13.07 -3.66
N PRO A 330 -24.18 11.96 -3.54
CA PRO A 330 -24.76 10.72 -3.03
C PRO A 330 -25.40 10.86 -1.63
N PRO A 331 -26.47 10.11 -1.32
CA PRO A 331 -27.22 10.24 -0.07
C PRO A 331 -26.41 10.08 1.22
N LYS A 332 -25.39 9.23 1.23
CA LYS A 332 -24.52 9.02 2.41
C LYS A 332 -23.32 9.96 2.45
N THR A 333 -23.30 11.03 1.65
CA THR A 333 -22.26 12.06 1.75
C THR A 333 -22.34 12.77 3.10
N TYR A 334 -21.20 12.98 3.74
CA TYR A 334 -21.09 13.82 4.94
C TYR A 334 -19.76 14.57 4.97
N SER A 335 -19.66 15.62 5.78
CA SER A 335 -18.50 16.50 5.76
C SER A 335 -18.19 17.20 7.09
N ALA A 336 -16.92 17.55 7.25
CA ALA A 336 -16.46 18.51 8.26
C ALA A 336 -16.50 19.91 7.63
N HIS A 337 -17.10 20.90 8.32
CA HIS A 337 -17.12 22.30 7.86
C HIS A 337 -16.40 23.21 8.87
N GLY A 338 -15.51 24.04 8.33
CA GLY A 338 -14.79 25.09 9.03
C GLY A 338 -14.96 26.45 8.35
N HIS A 339 -14.81 27.50 9.14
CA HIS A 339 -14.85 28.89 8.64
C HIS A 339 -13.77 29.12 7.55
N ASN A 340 -13.95 30.11 6.68
CA ASN A 340 -13.06 30.40 5.53
C ASN A 340 -12.90 29.28 4.50
N GLY A 341 -13.91 28.42 4.43
CA GLY A 341 -14.03 27.40 3.40
C GLY A 341 -13.13 26.18 3.62
N ASN A 342 -13.00 25.74 4.87
CA ASN A 342 -12.27 24.54 5.24
C ASN A 342 -13.23 23.35 5.27
N PHE A 343 -13.15 22.46 4.28
CA PHE A 343 -14.06 21.34 4.14
C PHE A 343 -13.33 20.02 3.91
N CYS A 344 -13.89 18.96 4.49
CA CYS A 344 -13.54 17.57 4.17
C CYS A 344 -14.84 16.81 3.94
N TYR A 345 -15.11 16.44 2.69
CA TYR A 345 -16.26 15.62 2.29
C TYR A 345 -15.84 14.16 2.19
N VAL A 346 -16.65 13.28 2.76
CA VAL A 346 -16.56 11.83 2.64
C VAL A 346 -17.78 11.36 1.85
N ILE A 347 -17.54 10.65 0.75
CA ILE A 347 -18.58 10.25 -0.21
C ILE A 347 -18.51 8.73 -0.40
N PRO A 348 -19.18 7.94 0.47
CA PRO A 348 -19.09 6.48 0.47
C PRO A 348 -19.47 5.82 -0.86
N GLU A 349 -20.57 6.23 -1.49
CA GLU A 349 -21.03 5.63 -2.75
C GLU A 349 -20.09 5.92 -3.92
N TRP A 350 -19.27 6.97 -3.80
CA TRP A 350 -18.20 7.28 -4.74
C TRP A 350 -16.83 6.88 -4.22
N ASN A 351 -16.71 6.12 -3.13
CA ASN A 351 -15.42 5.78 -2.54
C ASN A 351 -14.38 6.92 -2.58
N MET A 352 -14.81 8.13 -2.21
CA MET A 352 -14.11 9.37 -2.51
C MET A 352 -14.05 10.28 -1.29
N VAL A 353 -12.91 10.98 -1.16
CA VAL A 353 -12.70 12.06 -0.20
C VAL A 353 -12.33 13.32 -0.97
N VAL A 354 -12.98 14.44 -0.66
CA VAL A 354 -12.66 15.75 -1.22
C VAL A 354 -12.31 16.68 -0.09
N VAL A 355 -11.09 17.22 -0.09
CA VAL A 355 -10.65 18.22 0.90
C VAL A 355 -10.33 19.52 0.19
N ARG A 356 -10.92 20.61 0.65
CA ARG A 356 -10.58 21.96 0.21
C ARG A 356 -10.35 22.82 1.45
N LEU A 357 -9.15 23.38 1.57
CA LEU A 357 -8.82 24.33 2.64
C LEU A 357 -8.77 25.77 2.10
N GLY A 358 -8.83 26.75 3.02
CA GLY A 358 -8.70 28.16 2.69
C GLY A 358 -8.51 29.06 3.91
N ARG A 359 -7.84 30.20 3.72
CA ARG A 359 -7.58 31.18 4.78
C ARG A 359 -8.55 32.34 4.74
N GLN A 360 -9.19 32.58 3.60
CA GLN A 360 -10.14 33.65 3.39
C GLN A 360 -11.56 33.10 3.10
N PRO A 361 -12.61 33.91 3.28
CA PRO A 361 -13.95 33.55 2.87
C PRO A 361 -14.02 33.15 1.39
N ILE A 362 -14.86 32.17 1.08
CA ILE A 362 -15.07 31.63 -0.28
C ILE A 362 -15.54 32.74 -1.25
N ARG A 363 -16.25 33.76 -0.77
CA ARG A 363 -16.58 34.97 -1.53
C ARG A 363 -16.70 36.15 -0.57
N GLU A 364 -16.20 37.32 -0.98
CA GLU A 364 -16.45 38.56 -0.26
C GLU A 364 -17.97 38.86 -0.26
N GLY A 365 -18.53 39.14 0.92
CA GLY A 365 -19.97 39.44 1.09
C GLY A 365 -20.91 38.23 1.13
N VAL A 366 -20.43 37.03 0.81
CA VAL A 366 -21.17 35.76 0.95
C VAL A 366 -20.86 35.18 2.31
N SER A 367 -21.83 35.20 3.22
CA SER A 367 -21.68 34.72 4.60
C SER A 367 -22.68 33.62 4.97
N GLY A 368 -23.59 33.25 4.06
CA GLY A 368 -24.65 32.28 4.32
C GLY A 368 -24.22 30.84 4.01
N LEU A 369 -24.48 29.93 4.94
CA LEU A 369 -24.33 28.47 4.74
C LEU A 369 -25.07 27.98 3.48
N ALA A 370 -26.22 28.57 3.13
CA ALA A 370 -26.99 28.19 1.95
C ALA A 370 -26.25 28.44 0.63
N GLU A 371 -25.44 29.50 0.55
CA GLU A 371 -24.68 29.84 -0.66
C GLU A 371 -23.49 28.90 -0.84
N VAL A 372 -22.87 28.51 0.28
CA VAL A 372 -21.83 27.47 0.33
C VAL A 372 -22.42 26.12 -0.10
N ASP A 373 -23.59 25.76 0.43
CA ASP A 373 -24.27 24.52 0.05
C ASP A 373 -24.62 24.50 -1.44
N GLN A 374 -25.08 25.61 -2.01
CA GLN A 374 -25.38 25.71 -3.45
C GLN A 374 -24.12 25.60 -4.32
N LEU A 375 -22.99 26.18 -3.87
CA LEU A 375 -21.70 26.04 -4.54
C LEU A 375 -21.27 24.58 -4.56
N PHE A 376 -21.31 23.90 -3.42
CA PHE A 376 -20.92 22.50 -3.34
C PHE A 376 -21.91 21.57 -4.04
N ASP A 377 -23.21 21.84 -4.01
CA ASP A 377 -24.19 21.10 -4.81
C ASP A 377 -23.88 21.21 -6.32
N THR A 378 -23.52 22.40 -6.79
CA THR A 378 -23.07 22.61 -8.18
C THR A 378 -21.77 21.85 -8.48
N PHE A 379 -20.81 21.90 -7.55
CA PHE A 379 -19.58 21.11 -7.63
C PHE A 379 -19.89 19.62 -7.71
N PHE A 380 -20.78 19.10 -6.87
CA PHE A 380 -21.20 17.71 -6.88
C PHE A 380 -21.95 17.34 -8.15
N GLY A 381 -22.77 18.22 -8.72
CA GLY A 381 -23.40 17.98 -10.02
C GLY A 381 -22.37 17.83 -11.15
N LYS A 382 -21.34 18.69 -11.17
CA LYS A 382 -20.24 18.59 -12.13
C LYS A 382 -19.39 17.34 -11.89
N LEU A 383 -19.10 17.03 -10.62
CA LEU A 383 -18.32 15.86 -10.22
C LEU A 383 -19.08 14.56 -10.50
N ALA A 384 -20.40 14.54 -10.28
CA ALA A 384 -21.29 13.46 -10.66
C ALA A 384 -21.28 13.22 -12.17
N ALA A 385 -21.16 14.27 -13.00
CA ALA A 385 -21.00 14.10 -14.44
C ALA A 385 -19.61 13.54 -14.83
N ALA A 386 -18.58 13.85 -14.05
CA ALA A 386 -17.23 13.29 -14.21
C ALA A 386 -17.16 11.81 -13.78
N VAL A 387 -17.90 11.44 -12.73
CA VAL A 387 -18.02 10.07 -12.20
C VAL A 387 -19.06 9.23 -12.98
N GLY A 388 -20.15 9.85 -13.43
CA GLY A 388 -21.38 9.21 -13.90
C GLY A 388 -21.51 9.03 -15.41
N GLN A 389 -20.44 9.23 -16.18
CA GLN A 389 -20.37 8.88 -17.60
C GLN A 389 -19.22 7.95 -17.94
N SER A 390 -18.38 7.58 -16.97
CA SER A 390 -17.70 6.30 -17.09
C SER A 390 -18.78 5.24 -16.84
N LYS A 391 -19.21 4.57 -17.92
CA LYS A 391 -19.26 3.10 -17.78
C LYS A 391 -17.97 2.74 -17.06
N PRO A 392 -17.96 1.92 -15.98
CA PRO A 392 -16.70 1.38 -15.45
C PRO A 392 -15.93 0.99 -16.69
N ALA A 393 -14.76 1.62 -16.91
CA ALA A 393 -14.19 1.70 -18.25
C ALA A 393 -14.38 0.33 -18.89
N GLY A 394 -15.24 0.27 -19.91
CA GLY A 394 -15.34 -0.95 -20.70
C GLY A 394 -13.89 -1.27 -21.00
N PRO A 395 -13.43 -2.48 -20.65
CA PRO A 395 -12.03 -2.74 -20.38
C PRO A 395 -11.20 -2.03 -21.42
N SER A 396 -10.16 -1.28 -20.99
CA SER A 396 -9.12 -0.82 -21.92
C SER A 396 -8.93 -1.97 -22.91
N ALA A 397 -9.17 -1.73 -24.20
CA ALA A 397 -9.34 -2.82 -25.17
C ALA A 397 -8.28 -3.89 -24.88
N ARG A 398 -8.72 -5.10 -24.49
CA ARG A 398 -7.80 -6.11 -23.94
C ARG A 398 -6.62 -6.26 -24.87
N LYS A 399 -5.43 -6.11 -24.32
CA LYS A 399 -4.19 -5.95 -25.10
C LYS A 399 -3.63 -7.30 -25.52
N THR A 400 -4.05 -8.36 -24.84
CA THR A 400 -3.47 -9.68 -24.95
C THR A 400 -4.53 -10.71 -25.31
N GLU A 401 -4.41 -11.28 -26.50
CA GLU A 401 -5.27 -12.36 -26.98
C GLU A 401 -4.46 -13.64 -27.17
N VAL A 402 -4.85 -14.70 -26.44
CA VAL A 402 -4.33 -16.04 -26.67
C VAL A 402 -5.15 -16.74 -27.75
N SER A 403 -4.46 -17.39 -28.68
CA SER A 403 -5.05 -18.21 -29.73
C SER A 403 -4.17 -19.42 -30.03
N ILE A 404 -4.68 -20.35 -30.84
CA ILE A 404 -3.94 -21.54 -31.29
C ILE A 404 -3.92 -21.56 -32.81
N ARG A 405 -2.74 -21.81 -33.40
CA ARG A 405 -2.56 -22.04 -34.84
C ARG A 405 -1.80 -23.34 -35.05
N GLY A 406 -2.50 -24.39 -35.48
CA GLY A 406 -1.92 -25.73 -35.55
C GLY A 406 -1.58 -26.24 -34.15
N ASP A 407 -0.32 -26.59 -33.93
CA ASP A 407 0.21 -27.04 -32.64
C ASP A 407 0.92 -25.93 -31.83
N ALA A 408 0.83 -24.67 -32.27
CA ALA A 408 1.43 -23.51 -31.62
C ALA A 408 0.41 -22.65 -30.87
N PHE A 409 0.77 -22.20 -29.67
CA PHE A 409 0.12 -21.08 -29.01
C PHE A 409 0.58 -19.75 -29.63
N CYS A 410 -0.35 -18.82 -29.76
CA CYS A 410 -0.08 -17.47 -30.24
C CYS A 410 -0.58 -16.44 -29.21
N ILE A 411 0.18 -15.35 -29.05
CA ILE A 411 -0.25 -14.15 -28.32
C ILE A 411 -0.33 -13.02 -29.34
N ASN A 412 -1.49 -12.36 -29.42
CA ASN A 412 -1.74 -11.27 -30.37
C ASN A 412 -1.48 -11.64 -31.83
N GLY A 413 -1.80 -12.88 -32.21
CA GLY A 413 -1.64 -13.40 -33.57
C GLY A 413 -0.23 -13.87 -33.94
N CYS A 414 0.77 -13.60 -33.08
CA CYS A 414 2.15 -14.07 -33.24
C CYS A 414 2.38 -15.36 -32.43
N PRO A 415 3.09 -16.38 -32.96
CA PRO A 415 3.55 -17.51 -32.17
C PRO A 415 4.32 -17.04 -30.92
N THR A 416 4.10 -17.68 -29.78
CA THR A 416 4.92 -17.42 -28.58
C THR A 416 6.39 -17.70 -28.89
N TYR A 417 7.31 -16.90 -28.38
CA TYR A 417 8.76 -17.04 -28.66
C TYR A 417 9.10 -17.13 -30.17
N GLU A 418 8.49 -16.27 -30.99
CA GLU A 418 8.66 -16.25 -32.45
C GLU A 418 10.14 -16.34 -32.89
N GLY A 419 10.44 -17.26 -33.81
CA GLY A 419 11.78 -17.51 -34.32
C GLY A 419 12.77 -18.15 -33.33
N ARG A 420 12.36 -18.44 -32.08
CA ARG A 420 13.27 -18.97 -31.06
C ARG A 420 13.50 -20.47 -31.20
N THR A 421 14.78 -20.84 -31.13
CA THR A 421 15.25 -22.21 -30.91
C THR A 421 16.15 -22.26 -29.67
N SER A 422 16.19 -23.40 -28.99
CA SER A 422 17.16 -23.67 -27.91
C SER A 422 17.72 -25.07 -28.10
N GLN A 423 19.06 -25.19 -28.08
CA GLN A 423 19.77 -26.45 -28.33
C GLN A 423 19.31 -27.16 -29.63
N GLY A 424 19.04 -26.38 -30.69
CA GLY A 424 18.55 -26.89 -31.97
C GLY A 424 17.08 -27.32 -31.99
N LYS A 425 16.35 -27.21 -30.86
CA LYS A 425 14.93 -27.55 -30.74
C LYS A 425 14.08 -26.29 -30.91
N LYS A 426 12.95 -26.42 -31.61
CA LYS A 426 11.97 -25.32 -31.81
C LYS A 426 11.30 -24.98 -30.48
N ILE A 427 11.32 -23.70 -30.10
CA ILE A 427 10.64 -23.16 -28.90
C ILE A 427 9.42 -22.33 -29.30
N GLU A 428 9.50 -21.68 -30.46
CA GLU A 428 8.39 -20.96 -31.07
C GLU A 428 7.08 -21.77 -30.98
N GLY A 429 6.02 -21.17 -30.46
CA GLY A 429 4.70 -21.78 -30.29
C GLY A 429 4.49 -22.52 -28.97
N LEU A 430 5.52 -22.74 -28.16
CA LEU A 430 5.38 -23.32 -26.81
C LEU A 430 4.98 -22.25 -25.79
N LEU A 431 4.24 -22.64 -24.76
CA LEU A 431 3.76 -21.73 -23.70
C LEU A 431 4.25 -22.23 -22.34
N PHE A 432 5.44 -21.80 -21.90
CA PHE A 432 5.96 -22.21 -20.59
C PHE A 432 5.11 -21.66 -19.46
N ASN A 433 4.86 -22.52 -18.47
CA ASN A 433 3.92 -22.29 -17.38
C ASN A 433 4.62 -22.39 -16.03
N SER A 434 4.03 -21.74 -15.01
CA SER A 434 4.30 -22.03 -13.61
C SER A 434 2.99 -22.21 -12.88
N ARG A 435 2.85 -23.30 -12.15
CA ARG A 435 1.64 -23.60 -11.41
C ARG A 435 1.64 -22.85 -10.08
N MET A 436 0.85 -21.79 -10.02
CA MET A 436 0.82 -20.83 -8.93
C MET A 436 -0.63 -20.64 -8.45
N VAL A 437 -1.30 -21.75 -8.17
CA VAL A 437 -2.77 -21.80 -8.03
C VAL A 437 -3.33 -21.00 -6.85
N GLN A 438 -2.47 -20.62 -5.91
CA GLN A 438 -2.83 -19.92 -4.69
C GLN A 438 -2.80 -18.40 -4.79
N GLY A 439 -2.66 -17.81 -5.98
CA GLY A 439 -2.62 -16.34 -6.15
C GLY A 439 -3.87 -15.60 -5.62
N ILE A 440 -5.02 -16.27 -5.57
CA ILE A 440 -6.28 -15.75 -5.01
C ILE A 440 -6.73 -16.51 -3.74
N PHE A 441 -5.82 -17.29 -3.14
CA PHE A 441 -6.12 -18.18 -2.02
C PHE A 441 -6.77 -17.40 -0.87
N ASP A 442 -7.75 -18.04 -0.27
CA ASP A 442 -8.26 -17.71 1.05
C ASP A 442 -8.80 -19.00 1.68
N ASP A 443 -8.89 -19.03 3.01
CA ASP A 443 -9.42 -20.19 3.72
C ASP A 443 -10.63 -19.80 4.56
N LEU A 444 -11.79 -20.22 4.09
CA LEU A 444 -13.08 -19.97 4.73
C LEU A 444 -13.34 -20.92 5.90
N ASN A 445 -12.48 -21.91 6.15
CA ASN A 445 -12.60 -22.78 7.31
C ASN A 445 -11.95 -22.10 8.53
N PRO A 446 -12.72 -21.74 9.57
CA PRO A 446 -12.19 -21.07 10.77
C PRO A 446 -11.20 -21.94 11.57
N GLU A 447 -11.23 -23.27 11.42
CA GLU A 447 -10.31 -24.18 12.12
C GLU A 447 -8.93 -24.22 11.49
N THR A 448 -8.82 -23.90 10.19
CA THR A 448 -7.57 -24.00 9.43
C THR A 448 -7.04 -22.66 8.96
N SER A 449 -7.87 -21.60 8.91
CA SER A 449 -7.47 -20.27 8.40
C SER A 449 -6.29 -19.64 9.15
N GLY A 450 -6.14 -19.93 10.45
CA GLY A 450 -5.00 -19.47 11.25
C GLY A 450 -3.66 -20.11 10.89
N GLN A 451 -3.64 -21.21 10.13
CA GLN A 451 -2.41 -21.94 9.76
C GLN A 451 -1.58 -21.20 8.71
N TRP A 452 -2.18 -20.23 8.01
CA TRP A 452 -1.59 -19.54 6.87
C TRP A 452 -0.91 -18.23 7.25
N ALA A 453 -0.74 -17.97 8.55
CA ALA A 453 -0.17 -16.72 9.05
C ALA A 453 1.20 -16.40 8.45
N TYR A 454 1.39 -15.17 7.98
CA TYR A 454 2.70 -14.70 7.56
C TYR A 454 3.66 -14.62 8.77
N PRO A 455 4.94 -15.03 8.63
CA PRO A 455 5.89 -15.04 9.74
C PRO A 455 6.12 -13.67 10.41
N ASP A 456 6.02 -12.58 9.64
CA ASP A 456 6.27 -11.21 10.09
C ASP A 456 5.06 -10.57 10.78
N THR A 457 3.83 -10.92 10.38
CA THR A 457 2.61 -10.32 10.94
C THR A 457 1.88 -11.25 11.92
N GLY A 458 2.21 -12.54 11.93
CA GLY A 458 1.50 -13.54 12.72
C GLY A 458 0.03 -13.74 12.31
N ARG A 459 -0.40 -13.23 11.15
CA ARG A 459 -1.78 -13.34 10.64
C ARG A 459 -1.84 -13.62 9.14
N TRP A 460 -2.86 -14.35 8.71
CA TRP A 460 -3.16 -14.55 7.30
C TRP A 460 -3.78 -13.27 6.70
N ASP A 461 -3.42 -12.95 5.46
CA ASP A 461 -3.94 -11.81 4.71
C ASP A 461 -4.01 -12.16 3.22
N ALA A 462 -5.21 -12.50 2.75
CA ALA A 462 -5.45 -12.87 1.35
C ALA A 462 -5.19 -11.71 0.37
N GLU A 463 -5.38 -10.46 0.82
CA GLU A 463 -5.14 -9.28 0.00
C GLU A 463 -3.64 -9.00 -0.16
N ARG A 464 -2.87 -9.20 0.91
CA ARG A 464 -1.40 -9.23 0.83
C ARG A 464 -0.93 -10.28 -0.15
N ASN A 465 -1.44 -11.50 -0.05
CA ASN A 465 -1.06 -12.60 -0.94
C ASN A 465 -1.28 -12.24 -2.41
N THR A 466 -2.47 -11.74 -2.77
CA THR A 466 -2.76 -11.32 -4.15
C THR A 466 -1.93 -10.11 -4.59
N ARG A 467 -1.71 -9.11 -3.71
CA ARG A 467 -0.87 -7.95 -4.04
C ARG A 467 0.58 -8.34 -4.32
N GLU A 468 1.15 -9.20 -3.50
CA GLU A 468 2.53 -9.69 -3.68
C GLU A 468 2.66 -10.59 -4.91
N PHE A 469 1.64 -11.39 -5.22
CA PHE A 469 1.55 -12.15 -6.48
C PHE A 469 1.65 -11.21 -7.69
N ILE A 470 0.79 -10.20 -7.75
CA ILE A 470 0.75 -9.19 -8.82
C ILE A 470 2.09 -8.44 -8.95
N ALA A 471 2.70 -8.10 -7.82
CA ALA A 471 3.99 -7.40 -7.79
C ALA A 471 5.14 -8.24 -8.35
N ALA A 472 5.08 -9.57 -8.26
CA ALA A 472 6.10 -10.48 -8.75
C ALA A 472 6.00 -10.80 -10.25
N MET A 473 4.80 -10.67 -10.85
CA MET A 473 4.56 -11.01 -12.26
C MET A 473 5.54 -10.39 -13.27
N PRO A 474 5.93 -9.09 -13.17
CA PRO A 474 6.90 -8.50 -14.10
C PRO A 474 8.25 -9.21 -14.08
N GLU A 475 8.67 -9.70 -12.91
CA GLU A 475 9.94 -10.40 -12.76
C GLU A 475 9.91 -11.78 -13.41
N TRP A 476 8.79 -12.51 -13.28
CA TRP A 476 8.59 -13.78 -13.98
C TRP A 476 8.59 -13.58 -15.50
N ARG A 477 7.88 -12.55 -15.97
CA ARG A 477 7.78 -12.17 -17.38
C ARG A 477 9.14 -11.82 -17.99
N ARG A 478 10.00 -11.14 -17.22
CA ARG A 478 11.38 -10.78 -17.60
C ARG A 478 12.26 -12.00 -17.85
N HIS A 479 12.03 -13.09 -17.11
CA HIS A 479 12.72 -14.37 -17.28
C HIS A 479 12.10 -15.27 -18.35
N GLY A 480 11.19 -14.74 -19.16
CA GLY A 480 10.58 -15.45 -20.28
C GLY A 480 9.35 -16.27 -19.94
N LEU A 481 8.80 -16.18 -18.72
CA LEU A 481 7.53 -16.85 -18.41
C LEU A 481 6.37 -16.11 -19.07
N LEU A 482 5.60 -16.80 -19.91
CA LEU A 482 4.44 -16.24 -20.61
C LEU A 482 3.11 -16.72 -20.04
N ALA A 483 3.09 -17.78 -19.24
CA ALA A 483 1.88 -18.26 -18.60
C ALA A 483 2.07 -18.68 -17.14
N PHE A 484 0.98 -18.64 -16.38
CA PHE A 484 0.88 -19.25 -15.07
C PHE A 484 -0.51 -19.86 -14.86
N THR A 485 -0.60 -20.86 -14.00
CA THR A 485 -1.87 -21.50 -13.63
C THR A 485 -2.40 -20.92 -12.33
N LEU A 486 -3.69 -20.58 -12.34
CA LEU A 486 -4.43 -20.03 -11.20
C LEU A 486 -5.75 -20.83 -11.07
N ASN A 487 -6.19 -21.15 -9.85
CA ASN A 487 -7.42 -21.93 -9.67
C ASN A 487 -8.47 -21.21 -8.83
N LEU A 488 -9.75 -21.37 -9.22
CA LEU A 488 -10.92 -20.85 -8.53
C LEU A 488 -11.33 -21.72 -7.34
N GLN A 489 -11.41 -23.04 -7.54
CA GLN A 489 -11.26 -23.99 -6.46
C GLN A 489 -9.77 -24.26 -6.32
N GLY A 490 -9.12 -23.58 -5.38
CA GLY A 490 -7.66 -23.58 -5.31
C GLY A 490 -7.08 -24.98 -5.02
N GLY A 491 -5.75 -25.09 -5.13
CA GLY A 491 -5.06 -26.35 -4.85
C GLY A 491 -4.82 -26.57 -3.36
N SER A 492 -4.12 -27.66 -3.03
CA SER A 492 -3.60 -27.87 -1.68
C SER A 492 -2.57 -26.79 -1.30
N PRO A 493 -2.79 -25.98 -0.24
CA PRO A 493 -1.86 -24.95 0.24
C PRO A 493 -0.64 -25.54 0.96
N GLN A 494 -0.51 -26.86 1.00
CA GLN A 494 0.62 -27.58 1.60
C GLN A 494 1.51 -28.25 0.53
N GLY A 495 1.22 -28.08 -0.76
CA GLY A 495 1.80 -28.94 -1.80
C GLY A 495 1.02 -30.23 -1.90
N TYR A 496 1.62 -31.36 -1.52
CA TYR A 496 0.93 -32.64 -1.46
C TYR A 496 0.26 -32.87 -0.10
N SER A 497 -1.01 -33.25 -0.10
CA SER A 497 -1.78 -33.50 1.11
C SER A 497 -2.70 -34.72 0.96
N LYS A 498 -2.82 -35.50 2.05
CA LYS A 498 -3.77 -36.62 2.12
C LYS A 498 -5.17 -36.11 2.42
N ASP A 499 -5.27 -35.27 3.45
CA ASP A 499 -6.50 -34.62 3.92
C ASP A 499 -6.51 -33.15 3.50
N GLN A 500 -7.70 -32.64 3.16
CA GLN A 500 -7.89 -31.25 2.72
C GLN A 500 -9.02 -30.57 3.51
N PRO A 501 -8.82 -30.29 4.81
CA PRO A 501 -9.86 -29.73 5.67
C PRO A 501 -10.20 -28.26 5.37
N TRP A 502 -9.30 -27.49 4.74
CA TRP A 502 -9.52 -26.09 4.38
C TRP A 502 -10.66 -25.91 3.37
N HIS A 503 -11.21 -24.71 3.33
CA HIS A 503 -12.24 -24.32 2.38
C HIS A 503 -11.74 -23.16 1.51
N ASN A 504 -11.19 -23.50 0.35
CA ASN A 504 -10.60 -22.57 -0.60
C ASN A 504 -11.34 -22.67 -1.95
N SER A 505 -12.46 -21.97 -2.06
CA SER A 505 -13.31 -22.02 -3.24
C SER A 505 -13.96 -20.67 -3.52
N ALA A 506 -13.70 -20.13 -4.70
CA ALA A 506 -14.41 -18.99 -5.28
C ALA A 506 -15.86 -19.31 -5.68
N ILE A 507 -16.24 -20.59 -5.67
CA ILE A 507 -17.57 -21.08 -6.06
C ILE A 507 -18.31 -21.50 -4.79
N THR A 508 -19.55 -21.00 -4.60
CA THR A 508 -20.41 -21.39 -3.47
C THR A 508 -20.97 -22.80 -3.66
N GLU A 509 -21.59 -23.34 -2.62
CA GLU A 509 -22.22 -24.68 -2.65
C GLU A 509 -23.24 -24.82 -3.80
N GLU A 510 -23.94 -23.73 -4.14
CA GLU A 510 -24.95 -23.67 -5.19
C GLU A 510 -24.37 -23.42 -6.59
N GLY A 511 -23.07 -23.13 -6.73
CA GLY A 511 -22.45 -22.76 -8.00
C GLY A 511 -22.44 -21.26 -8.30
N GLU A 512 -22.68 -20.39 -7.31
CA GLU A 512 -22.53 -18.94 -7.47
C GLU A 512 -21.08 -18.50 -7.26
N LEU A 513 -20.70 -17.32 -7.75
CA LEU A 513 -19.35 -16.79 -7.61
C LEU A 513 -19.22 -15.88 -6.39
N ARG A 514 -18.16 -16.07 -5.61
CA ARG A 514 -17.84 -15.23 -4.45
C ARG A 514 -17.19 -13.91 -4.88
N PRO A 515 -17.78 -12.75 -4.57
CA PRO A 515 -17.27 -11.46 -5.05
C PRO A 515 -15.82 -11.15 -4.66
N ASP A 516 -15.39 -11.55 -3.46
CA ASP A 516 -14.05 -11.32 -2.93
C ASP A 516 -12.97 -12.09 -3.74
N TYR A 517 -13.20 -13.38 -4.02
CA TYR A 517 -12.32 -14.15 -4.89
C TYR A 517 -12.29 -13.60 -6.31
N MET A 518 -13.45 -13.23 -6.86
CA MET A 518 -13.53 -12.70 -8.22
C MET A 518 -12.83 -11.34 -8.35
N ALA A 519 -12.87 -10.49 -7.31
CA ALA A 519 -12.11 -9.24 -7.27
C ALA A 519 -10.59 -9.45 -7.20
N ARG A 520 -10.12 -10.48 -6.47
CA ARG A 520 -8.71 -10.91 -6.50
C ARG A 520 -8.32 -11.44 -7.89
N LEU A 521 -9.17 -12.25 -8.52
CA LEU A 521 -8.95 -12.76 -9.88
C LEU A 521 -8.88 -11.63 -10.90
N GLU A 522 -9.81 -10.68 -10.87
CA GLU A 522 -9.89 -9.56 -11.82
C GLU A 522 -8.56 -8.80 -11.89
N ARG A 523 -8.00 -8.44 -10.72
CA ARG A 523 -6.70 -7.76 -10.62
C ARG A 523 -5.53 -8.57 -11.19
N ILE A 524 -5.52 -9.90 -11.00
CA ILE A 524 -4.49 -10.77 -11.59
C ILE A 524 -4.65 -10.86 -13.11
N LEU A 525 -5.88 -11.02 -13.61
CA LEU A 525 -6.14 -11.11 -15.06
C LEU A 525 -5.81 -9.79 -15.78
N ASP A 526 -6.14 -8.65 -15.16
CA ASP A 526 -5.79 -7.32 -15.67
C ASP A 526 -4.27 -7.15 -15.76
N ARG A 527 -3.55 -7.50 -14.68
CA ARG A 527 -2.08 -7.43 -14.70
C ARG A 527 -1.47 -8.37 -15.74
N ALA A 528 -2.04 -9.56 -15.92
CA ALA A 528 -1.59 -10.49 -16.94
C ALA A 528 -1.82 -9.92 -18.36
N ASP A 529 -2.97 -9.28 -18.60
CA ASP A 529 -3.28 -8.64 -19.89
C ASP A 529 -2.30 -7.51 -20.21
N GLU A 530 -1.93 -6.70 -19.22
CA GLU A 530 -0.93 -5.64 -19.36
C GLU A 530 0.46 -6.16 -19.71
N LEU A 531 0.86 -7.31 -19.14
CA LEU A 531 2.20 -7.89 -19.31
C LEU A 531 2.32 -8.81 -20.53
N GLY A 532 1.23 -9.02 -21.28
CA GLY A 532 1.23 -9.99 -22.37
C GLY A 532 1.36 -11.43 -21.88
N MET A 533 0.76 -11.74 -20.73
CA MET A 533 0.79 -13.07 -20.11
C MET A 533 -0.57 -13.76 -20.21
N VAL A 534 -0.53 -15.08 -20.30
CA VAL A 534 -1.69 -15.97 -20.38
C VAL A 534 -1.96 -16.61 -19.02
N VAL A 535 -3.23 -16.60 -18.60
CA VAL A 535 -3.64 -17.29 -17.37
C VAL A 535 -4.34 -18.59 -17.74
N ILE A 536 -3.82 -19.71 -17.24
CA ILE A 536 -4.50 -21.00 -17.28
C ILE A 536 -5.40 -21.04 -16.05
N LEU A 537 -6.70 -20.83 -16.25
CA LEU A 537 -7.69 -20.74 -15.19
C LEU A 537 -8.31 -22.11 -14.92
N GLY A 538 -7.88 -22.75 -13.83
CA GLY A 538 -8.46 -23.98 -13.30
C GLY A 538 -9.77 -23.69 -12.56
N ILE A 539 -10.85 -24.39 -12.92
CA ILE A 539 -12.17 -24.12 -12.33
C ILE A 539 -12.41 -25.01 -11.10
N PHE A 540 -12.40 -26.33 -11.29
CA PHE A 540 -12.66 -27.29 -10.21
C PHE A 540 -11.40 -28.03 -9.75
N TYR A 541 -11.38 -28.40 -8.48
CA TYR A 541 -10.26 -29.11 -7.87
C TYR A 541 -10.75 -30.20 -6.92
N PHE A 542 -10.11 -31.37 -7.00
CA PHE A 542 -10.44 -32.50 -6.14
C PHE A 542 -10.18 -32.15 -4.68
N GLY A 543 -11.11 -32.46 -3.79
CA GLY A 543 -11.02 -32.04 -2.39
C GLY A 543 -11.52 -30.62 -2.14
N GLN A 544 -12.02 -29.92 -3.16
CA GLN A 544 -12.93 -28.79 -3.02
C GLN A 544 -14.29 -29.04 -3.73
N ASP A 545 -14.36 -29.97 -4.68
CA ASP A 545 -15.58 -30.29 -5.43
C ASP A 545 -16.72 -30.85 -4.57
N GLN A 546 -16.40 -31.53 -3.46
CA GLN A 546 -17.37 -32.01 -2.48
C GLN A 546 -18.13 -30.88 -1.76
N ARG A 547 -17.66 -29.63 -1.89
CA ARG A 547 -18.39 -28.44 -1.42
C ARG A 547 -19.54 -28.04 -2.35
N LEU A 548 -19.58 -28.57 -3.57
CA LEU A 548 -20.69 -28.35 -4.51
C LEU A 548 -21.80 -29.35 -4.24
N LYS A 549 -23.03 -28.85 -4.13
CA LYS A 549 -24.20 -29.63 -3.73
C LYS A 549 -24.51 -30.81 -4.64
N ASP A 550 -24.45 -30.60 -5.95
CA ASP A 550 -24.88 -31.56 -6.96
C ASP A 550 -24.29 -31.21 -8.34
N GLU A 551 -24.53 -32.08 -9.34
CA GLU A 551 -24.12 -31.83 -10.73
C GLU A 551 -24.68 -30.50 -11.27
N ALA A 552 -25.88 -30.08 -10.85
CA ALA A 552 -26.43 -28.80 -11.29
C ALA A 552 -25.63 -27.60 -10.74
N ALA A 553 -25.11 -27.68 -9.52
CA ALA A 553 -24.18 -26.69 -8.96
C ALA A 553 -22.85 -26.65 -9.72
N VAL A 554 -22.29 -27.80 -10.09
CA VAL A 554 -21.10 -27.88 -10.97
C VAL A 554 -21.36 -27.16 -12.29
N LEU A 555 -22.49 -27.45 -12.93
CA LEU A 555 -22.85 -26.85 -14.21
C LEU A 555 -23.12 -25.34 -14.10
N ARG A 556 -23.72 -24.87 -13.00
CA ARG A 556 -23.92 -23.44 -12.72
C ARG A 556 -22.59 -22.73 -12.47
N GLY A 557 -21.75 -23.28 -11.60
CA GLY A 557 -20.41 -22.76 -11.32
C GLY A 557 -19.58 -22.58 -12.59
N LEU A 558 -19.52 -23.63 -13.43
CA LEU A 558 -18.84 -23.56 -14.73
C LEU A 558 -19.40 -22.44 -15.60
N ASN A 559 -20.72 -22.38 -15.77
CA ASN A 559 -21.35 -21.36 -16.62
C ASN A 559 -21.06 -19.95 -16.12
N ASN A 560 -21.20 -19.72 -14.81
CA ASN A 560 -21.02 -18.42 -14.19
C ASN A 560 -19.58 -17.94 -14.39
N VAL A 561 -18.58 -18.81 -14.23
CA VAL A 561 -17.17 -18.46 -14.49
C VAL A 561 -16.96 -18.07 -15.96
N ILE A 562 -17.43 -18.90 -16.90
CA ILE A 562 -17.22 -18.64 -18.33
C ILE A 562 -17.92 -17.36 -18.77
N ASP A 563 -19.14 -17.13 -18.30
CA ASP A 563 -19.88 -15.89 -18.54
C ASP A 563 -19.14 -14.69 -17.95
N TRP A 564 -18.65 -14.79 -16.72
CA TRP A 564 -17.92 -13.71 -16.06
C TRP A 564 -16.66 -13.30 -16.84
N VAL A 565 -15.90 -14.27 -17.37
CA VAL A 565 -14.70 -14.02 -18.18
C VAL A 565 -15.06 -13.40 -19.53
N LEU A 566 -16.08 -13.93 -20.22
CA LEU A 566 -16.52 -13.43 -21.52
C LEU A 566 -17.17 -12.05 -21.44
N ASP A 567 -17.98 -11.78 -20.41
CA ASP A 567 -18.67 -10.50 -20.21
C ASP A 567 -17.69 -9.36 -19.88
N ARG A 568 -16.51 -9.69 -19.33
CA ARG A 568 -15.38 -8.76 -19.10
C ARG A 568 -14.37 -8.73 -20.25
N ASP A 569 -14.71 -9.35 -21.37
CA ASP A 569 -13.91 -9.46 -22.60
C ASP A 569 -12.48 -9.98 -22.41
N TYR A 570 -12.16 -10.73 -21.35
CA TYR A 570 -10.79 -11.23 -21.16
C TYR A 570 -10.35 -12.13 -22.33
N ARG A 571 -9.22 -11.78 -22.94
CA ARG A 571 -8.68 -12.45 -24.14
C ARG A 571 -7.46 -13.32 -23.89
N ASN A 572 -6.86 -13.22 -22.72
CA ASN A 572 -5.63 -13.86 -22.28
C ASN A 572 -5.86 -15.06 -21.33
N VAL A 573 -7.01 -15.73 -21.43
CA VAL A 573 -7.40 -16.84 -20.54
C VAL A 573 -7.54 -18.15 -21.32
N LEU A 574 -6.87 -19.20 -20.83
CA LEU A 574 -7.11 -20.60 -21.18
C LEU A 574 -7.88 -21.27 -20.04
N VAL A 575 -8.81 -22.17 -20.35
CA VAL A 575 -9.63 -22.85 -19.34
C VAL A 575 -9.12 -24.26 -19.10
N GLU A 576 -8.88 -24.59 -17.83
CA GLU A 576 -8.77 -25.97 -17.35
C GLU A 576 -10.05 -26.29 -16.56
N VAL A 577 -10.88 -27.21 -17.07
CA VAL A 577 -12.17 -27.56 -16.44
C VAL A 577 -11.94 -28.04 -15.01
N ASN A 578 -11.07 -29.03 -14.83
CA ASN A 578 -10.71 -29.52 -13.51
C ASN A 578 -9.32 -30.16 -13.53
N ASN A 579 -8.61 -30.02 -12.42
CA ASN A 579 -7.27 -30.55 -12.28
C ASN A 579 -7.27 -32.08 -12.13
N GLU A 580 -6.51 -32.80 -12.94
CA GLU A 580 -6.34 -34.25 -12.90
C GLU A 580 -7.68 -35.01 -12.82
N CYS A 581 -8.52 -34.93 -13.86
CA CYS A 581 -9.89 -35.46 -13.84
C CYS A 581 -10.00 -36.97 -13.48
N ASN A 582 -8.89 -37.73 -13.53
CA ASN A 582 -8.80 -39.13 -13.15
C ASN A 582 -8.44 -39.39 -11.67
N VAL A 583 -8.47 -38.37 -10.80
CA VAL A 583 -8.31 -38.50 -9.34
C VAL A 583 -9.67 -38.48 -8.62
N ARG A 584 -9.65 -38.36 -7.28
CA ARG A 584 -10.83 -38.45 -6.40
C ARG A 584 -11.80 -37.26 -6.54
N TYR A 585 -12.66 -37.31 -7.55
CA TYR A 585 -13.83 -36.42 -7.66
C TYR A 585 -15.09 -37.10 -7.12
N ASP A 586 -16.01 -36.34 -6.54
CA ASP A 586 -17.31 -36.81 -6.06
C ASP A 586 -18.32 -36.81 -7.21
N HIS A 587 -18.30 -35.76 -8.02
CA HIS A 587 -19.26 -35.57 -9.12
C HIS A 587 -18.84 -36.33 -10.38
N ALA A 588 -19.73 -37.18 -10.92
CA ALA A 588 -19.45 -38.01 -12.10
C ALA A 588 -19.11 -37.18 -13.36
N ILE A 589 -19.71 -35.99 -13.51
CA ILE A 589 -19.46 -35.07 -14.62
C ILE A 589 -18.00 -34.55 -14.66
N LEU A 590 -17.28 -34.57 -13.53
CA LEU A 590 -15.87 -34.15 -13.44
C LEU A 590 -14.88 -35.30 -13.71
N LYS A 591 -15.36 -36.52 -13.95
CA LYS A 591 -14.54 -37.74 -14.13
C LYS A 591 -14.23 -38.02 -15.61
N PRO A 592 -13.25 -38.88 -15.93
CA PRO A 592 -12.75 -39.07 -17.30
C PRO A 592 -13.81 -39.52 -18.31
N ASP A 593 -14.84 -40.26 -17.87
CA ASP A 593 -15.93 -40.71 -18.74
C ASP A 593 -16.78 -39.54 -19.27
N ARG A 594 -16.98 -38.49 -18.47
CA ARG A 594 -17.96 -37.43 -18.75
C ARG A 594 -17.39 -36.00 -18.81
N VAL A 595 -16.16 -35.76 -18.37
CA VAL A 595 -15.55 -34.41 -18.34
C VAL A 595 -15.53 -33.70 -19.71
N HIS A 596 -15.47 -34.47 -20.80
CA HIS A 596 -15.58 -33.94 -22.16
C HIS A 596 -16.91 -33.19 -22.42
N GLU A 597 -18.00 -33.55 -21.74
CA GLU A 597 -19.29 -32.83 -21.79
C GLU A 597 -19.12 -31.38 -21.29
N LEU A 598 -18.29 -31.15 -20.28
CA LEU A 598 -17.98 -29.81 -19.76
C LEU A 598 -17.10 -29.02 -20.72
N ILE A 599 -16.13 -29.67 -21.37
CA ILE A 599 -15.31 -29.05 -22.42
C ILE A 599 -16.20 -28.56 -23.57
N GLU A 600 -17.12 -29.40 -24.05
CA GLU A 600 -18.07 -28.99 -25.09
C GLU A 600 -19.03 -27.90 -24.62
N ARG A 601 -19.42 -27.91 -23.34
CA ARG A 601 -20.23 -26.85 -22.74
C ARG A 601 -19.51 -25.50 -22.71
N VAL A 602 -18.22 -25.47 -22.39
CA VAL A 602 -17.40 -24.25 -22.49
C VAL A 602 -17.32 -23.78 -23.94
N LYS A 603 -17.10 -24.69 -24.88
CA LYS A 603 -17.00 -24.36 -26.33
C LYS A 603 -18.30 -23.82 -26.91
N ALA A 604 -19.45 -24.31 -26.44
CA ALA A 604 -20.77 -23.86 -26.87
C ALA A 604 -21.12 -22.44 -26.36
N ARG A 605 -20.43 -21.95 -25.33
CA ARG A 605 -20.65 -20.61 -24.77
C ARG A 605 -19.80 -19.58 -25.48
N GLN A 606 -20.46 -18.57 -26.04
CA GLN A 606 -19.81 -17.48 -26.76
C GLN A 606 -20.44 -16.11 -26.44
N ARG A 607 -19.63 -15.07 -26.57
CA ARG A 607 -20.06 -13.66 -26.61
C ARG A 607 -19.48 -13.02 -27.85
N ASN A 608 -20.31 -12.37 -28.65
CA ASN A 608 -19.88 -11.72 -29.90
C ASN A 608 -19.09 -12.65 -30.85
N GLY A 609 -19.48 -13.93 -30.94
CA GLY A 609 -18.79 -14.94 -31.76
C GLY A 609 -17.45 -15.44 -31.22
N ARG A 610 -17.01 -14.97 -30.04
CA ARG A 610 -15.80 -15.42 -29.35
C ARG A 610 -16.15 -16.44 -28.26
N ARG A 611 -15.36 -17.52 -28.18
CA ARG A 611 -15.35 -18.51 -27.09
C ARG A 611 -13.98 -18.60 -26.44
N LEU A 612 -13.90 -19.22 -25.27
CA LEU A 612 -12.62 -19.55 -24.61
C LEU A 612 -12.03 -20.85 -25.17
N LEU A 613 -10.70 -20.95 -25.12
CA LEU A 613 -9.98 -22.19 -25.39
C LEU A 613 -9.97 -23.05 -24.13
N VAL A 614 -10.24 -24.35 -24.25
CA VAL A 614 -10.52 -25.19 -23.10
C VAL A 614 -9.89 -26.59 -23.18
N SER A 615 -9.48 -27.09 -22.02
CA SER A 615 -9.01 -28.45 -21.80
C SER A 615 -9.35 -28.96 -20.39
N THR A 616 -8.85 -30.13 -20.04
CA THR A 616 -8.77 -30.70 -18.69
C THR A 616 -7.47 -31.51 -18.60
N SER A 617 -6.96 -31.75 -17.39
CA SER A 617 -5.72 -32.49 -17.18
C SER A 617 -5.95 -33.90 -16.64
N TYR A 618 -4.92 -34.73 -16.73
CA TYR A 618 -4.83 -36.06 -16.10
C TYR A 618 -3.59 -36.10 -15.21
N GLY A 619 -3.65 -36.86 -14.12
CA GLY A 619 -2.52 -37.04 -13.23
C GLY A 619 -1.34 -37.73 -13.90
N GLY A 620 -0.16 -37.63 -13.27
CA GLY A 620 1.11 -38.14 -13.82
C GLY A 620 1.01 -39.58 -14.35
N LYS A 621 1.77 -39.87 -15.41
CA LYS A 621 1.82 -41.15 -16.16
C LYS A 621 0.54 -41.55 -16.90
N SER A 622 -0.52 -40.75 -16.83
CA SER A 622 -1.81 -41.09 -17.43
C SER A 622 -1.96 -40.48 -18.83
N LEU A 623 -2.50 -41.26 -19.77
CA LEU A 623 -2.88 -40.77 -21.08
C LEU A 623 -4.30 -40.18 -21.03
N PRO A 624 -4.55 -39.04 -21.71
CA PRO A 624 -5.91 -38.55 -21.86
C PRO A 624 -6.73 -39.54 -22.70
N ARG A 625 -8.00 -39.72 -22.34
CA ARG A 625 -8.92 -40.59 -23.07
C ARG A 625 -9.35 -39.96 -24.41
N GLU A 626 -9.75 -40.80 -25.35
CA GLU A 626 -10.17 -40.39 -26.71
C GLU A 626 -11.26 -39.31 -26.70
N ASN A 627 -12.24 -39.40 -25.80
CA ASN A 627 -13.31 -38.40 -25.66
C ASN A 627 -12.74 -36.99 -25.35
N VAL A 628 -11.76 -36.89 -24.44
CA VAL A 628 -11.09 -35.62 -24.11
C VAL A 628 -10.20 -35.16 -25.27
N VAL A 629 -9.44 -36.07 -25.89
CA VAL A 629 -8.55 -35.74 -27.02
C VAL A 629 -9.32 -35.19 -28.22
N ARG A 630 -10.52 -35.73 -28.49
CA ARG A 630 -11.40 -35.20 -29.53
C ARG A 630 -11.96 -33.83 -29.19
N SER A 631 -12.36 -33.62 -27.94
CA SER A 631 -13.08 -32.42 -27.50
C SER A 631 -12.20 -31.21 -27.21
N ALA A 632 -11.04 -31.39 -26.57
CA ALA A 632 -10.19 -30.30 -26.07
C ALA A 632 -9.52 -29.48 -27.19
N ASP A 633 -9.22 -28.21 -26.94
CA ASP A 633 -8.50 -27.33 -27.89
C ASP A 633 -6.97 -27.51 -27.84
N PHE A 634 -6.47 -27.92 -26.67
CA PHE A 634 -5.08 -28.24 -26.36
C PHE A 634 -5.07 -29.36 -25.30
N LEU A 635 -3.94 -30.02 -25.07
CA LEU A 635 -3.83 -31.11 -24.09
C LEU A 635 -2.95 -30.71 -22.91
N LEU A 636 -3.44 -30.96 -21.70
CA LEU A 636 -2.71 -30.78 -20.45
C LEU A 636 -2.25 -32.14 -19.90
N LEU A 637 -0.95 -32.28 -19.66
CA LEU A 637 -0.31 -33.45 -19.06
C LEU A 637 0.36 -33.09 -17.73
N HIS A 638 0.65 -34.07 -16.89
CA HIS A 638 1.37 -33.87 -15.63
C HIS A 638 2.67 -34.69 -15.63
N GLY A 639 3.77 -34.09 -15.17
CA GLY A 639 5.09 -34.71 -15.10
C GLY A 639 5.38 -35.38 -13.76
N ASN A 640 4.54 -35.10 -12.76
CA ASN A 640 4.71 -35.55 -11.38
C ASN A 640 4.86 -37.08 -11.35
N SER A 641 5.73 -37.57 -10.45
CA SER A 641 6.07 -38.99 -10.31
C SER A 641 6.77 -39.65 -11.52
N ILE A 642 7.17 -38.90 -12.54
CA ILE A 642 7.99 -39.39 -13.67
C ILE A 642 9.44 -38.97 -13.48
N SER A 643 10.23 -39.82 -12.84
CA SER A 643 11.64 -39.53 -12.51
C SER A 643 12.61 -39.71 -13.69
N ASN A 644 12.20 -40.48 -14.71
CA ASN A 644 13.01 -40.68 -15.92
C ASN A 644 12.53 -39.74 -17.04
N PRO A 645 13.36 -38.78 -17.50
CA PRO A 645 12.99 -37.87 -18.58
C PRO A 645 12.55 -38.55 -19.87
N ASP A 646 12.97 -39.80 -20.13
CA ASP A 646 12.57 -40.52 -21.34
C ASP A 646 11.09 -40.92 -21.34
N ASP A 647 10.53 -41.10 -20.15
CA ASP A 647 9.12 -41.39 -19.97
C ASP A 647 8.26 -40.15 -20.20
N ILE A 648 8.78 -38.93 -19.93
CA ILE A 648 8.15 -37.66 -20.34
C ILE A 648 8.02 -37.60 -21.86
N ALA A 649 9.12 -37.90 -22.57
CA ALA A 649 9.10 -37.90 -24.03
C ALA A 649 8.18 -39.00 -24.58
N ALA A 650 8.20 -40.20 -23.98
CA ALA A 650 7.30 -41.28 -24.35
C ALA A 650 5.82 -40.91 -24.14
N LEU A 651 5.48 -40.23 -23.04
CA LEU A 651 4.12 -39.79 -22.74
C LEU A 651 3.58 -38.84 -23.82
N VAL A 652 4.38 -37.89 -24.30
CA VAL A 652 4.00 -37.00 -25.41
C VAL A 652 3.74 -37.80 -26.69
N ARG A 653 4.64 -38.72 -27.05
CA ARG A 653 4.48 -39.56 -28.25
C ARG A 653 3.26 -40.47 -28.18
N GLN A 654 2.98 -41.04 -27.01
CA GLN A 654 1.80 -41.88 -26.79
C GLN A 654 0.51 -41.06 -26.81
N THR A 655 0.51 -39.86 -26.24
CA THR A 655 -0.62 -38.92 -26.30
C THR A 655 -1.01 -38.59 -27.74
N ARG A 656 -0.01 -38.35 -28.61
CA ARG A 656 -0.23 -38.13 -30.06
C ARG A 656 -0.80 -39.35 -30.81
N ARG A 657 -0.71 -40.55 -30.23
CA ARG A 657 -1.25 -41.81 -30.79
C ARG A 657 -2.65 -42.14 -30.28
N VAL A 658 -3.16 -41.40 -29.29
CA VAL A 658 -4.54 -41.59 -28.82
C VAL A 658 -5.50 -41.29 -29.98
N PRO A 659 -6.47 -42.18 -30.28
CA PRO A 659 -7.44 -41.94 -31.33
C PRO A 659 -8.14 -40.58 -31.17
N GLY A 660 -8.31 -39.86 -32.28
CA GLY A 660 -8.90 -38.53 -32.29
C GLY A 660 -7.91 -37.36 -32.12
N TYR A 661 -6.62 -37.64 -31.87
CA TYR A 661 -5.59 -36.60 -31.86
C TYR A 661 -5.52 -35.91 -33.24
N ARG A 662 -5.41 -34.58 -33.19
CA ARG A 662 -5.11 -33.69 -34.33
C ARG A 662 -3.97 -32.76 -33.90
N PRO A 663 -3.18 -32.18 -34.82
CA PRO A 663 -2.16 -31.21 -34.45
C PRO A 663 -2.75 -30.12 -33.55
N MET A 664 -2.31 -30.08 -32.30
CA MET A 664 -2.72 -29.15 -31.26
C MET A 664 -1.62 -29.04 -30.21
N PRO A 665 -1.58 -27.95 -29.42
CA PRO A 665 -0.55 -27.80 -28.39
C PRO A 665 -0.66 -28.86 -27.29
N ILE A 666 0.49 -29.30 -26.80
CA ILE A 666 0.63 -30.14 -25.60
C ILE A 666 1.46 -29.37 -24.58
N LEU A 667 0.95 -29.26 -23.36
CA LEU A 667 1.59 -28.56 -22.24
C LEU A 667 1.56 -29.46 -21.01
N PHE A 668 2.72 -29.67 -20.38
CA PHE A 668 2.74 -30.16 -19.01
C PHE A 668 2.28 -29.02 -18.08
N ASN A 669 1.13 -29.17 -17.44
CA ASN A 669 0.57 -28.14 -16.56
C ASN A 669 1.41 -28.00 -15.28
N GLU A 670 1.94 -29.11 -14.79
CA GLU A 670 2.81 -29.18 -13.62
C GLU A 670 3.80 -30.33 -13.72
N ASP A 671 4.95 -30.13 -13.06
CA ASP A 671 5.98 -31.12 -12.80
C ASP A 671 6.87 -30.62 -11.63
N ASP A 672 7.20 -31.52 -10.69
CA ASP A 672 7.93 -31.25 -9.44
C ASP A 672 9.40 -31.67 -9.47
N HIS A 673 9.98 -31.80 -10.65
CA HIS A 673 11.39 -32.17 -10.82
C HIS A 673 12.27 -30.91 -11.04
N PHE A 674 13.34 -30.79 -10.24
CA PHE A 674 14.11 -29.55 -10.08
C PHE A 674 15.55 -29.61 -10.59
N HIS A 675 15.90 -30.64 -11.36
CA HIS A 675 17.25 -30.91 -11.84
C HIS A 675 17.63 -30.08 -13.08
N PHE A 676 17.45 -28.76 -13.00
CA PHE A 676 17.63 -27.83 -14.13
C PHE A 676 19.08 -27.70 -14.62
N ASP A 677 20.04 -28.05 -13.77
CA ASP A 677 21.47 -28.10 -14.02
C ASP A 677 21.90 -29.33 -14.83
N GLN A 678 21.09 -30.40 -14.82
CA GLN A 678 21.39 -31.62 -15.55
C GLN A 678 21.16 -31.45 -17.06
N ALA A 679 22.07 -32.02 -17.87
CA ALA A 679 21.98 -32.00 -19.33
C ALA A 679 20.71 -32.70 -19.87
N ARG A 680 20.15 -33.63 -19.09
CA ARG A 680 18.87 -34.30 -19.37
C ARG A 680 17.98 -34.16 -18.13
N ASN A 681 16.83 -33.54 -18.29
CA ASN A 681 15.80 -33.40 -17.27
C ASN A 681 14.41 -33.37 -17.94
N ASN A 682 13.34 -33.43 -17.14
CA ASN A 682 11.97 -33.52 -17.65
C ASN A 682 11.58 -32.34 -18.54
N LEU A 683 11.98 -31.11 -18.17
CA LEU A 683 11.76 -29.91 -18.98
C LEU A 683 12.38 -30.07 -20.38
N LEU A 684 13.67 -30.45 -20.45
CA LEU A 684 14.38 -30.61 -21.71
C LEU A 684 13.90 -31.82 -22.54
N ALA A 685 13.31 -32.82 -21.88
CA ALA A 685 12.67 -33.95 -22.54
C ALA A 685 11.32 -33.58 -23.17
N ALA A 686 10.45 -32.87 -22.44
CA ALA A 686 9.21 -32.32 -22.98
C ALA A 686 9.50 -31.40 -24.18
N LEU A 687 10.51 -30.54 -24.04
CA LEU A 687 10.99 -29.67 -25.10
C LEU A 687 11.47 -30.44 -26.34
N GLY A 688 12.14 -31.58 -26.13
CA GLY A 688 12.58 -32.47 -27.21
C GLY A 688 11.45 -33.03 -28.06
N GLU A 689 10.24 -33.12 -27.50
CA GLU A 689 9.04 -33.59 -28.19
C GLU A 689 8.13 -32.46 -28.64
N TYR A 690 8.57 -31.19 -28.58
CA TYR A 690 7.73 -30.02 -28.87
C TYR A 690 6.47 -30.00 -27.99
N ALA A 691 6.66 -30.16 -26.67
CA ALA A 691 5.66 -29.94 -25.65
C ALA A 691 6.16 -28.87 -24.67
N ALA A 692 5.27 -27.97 -24.26
CA ALA A 692 5.58 -26.96 -23.27
C ALA A 692 5.63 -27.59 -21.86
N TRP A 693 6.29 -26.93 -20.92
CA TRP A 693 6.52 -27.47 -19.57
C TRP A 693 6.11 -26.48 -18.47
N GLY A 694 5.62 -27.02 -17.35
CA GLY A 694 5.04 -26.27 -16.25
C GLY A 694 5.75 -26.55 -14.93
N TYR A 695 6.20 -25.49 -14.24
CA TYR A 695 6.90 -25.60 -12.95
C TYR A 695 5.92 -25.76 -11.79
N PHE A 696 6.05 -26.82 -10.99
CA PHE A 696 5.28 -27.00 -9.77
C PHE A 696 6.21 -27.09 -8.55
N ASP A 697 6.17 -26.04 -7.74
CA ASP A 697 7.08 -25.85 -6.62
C ASP A 697 6.32 -25.81 -5.29
N TYR A 698 6.44 -26.87 -4.49
CA TYR A 698 5.91 -26.90 -3.12
C TYR A 698 7.04 -26.83 -2.09
N ARG A 699 6.71 -26.36 -0.89
CA ARG A 699 7.65 -26.30 0.24
C ARG A 699 7.89 -27.70 0.81
N MET A 700 9.15 -28.12 0.85
CA MET A 700 9.57 -29.39 1.49
C MET A 700 9.65 -29.23 3.02
N SER A 701 9.71 -30.34 3.76
CA SER A 701 9.61 -30.33 5.24
C SER A 701 10.71 -29.54 5.97
N ALA A 702 11.87 -29.34 5.35
CA ALA A 702 12.98 -28.58 5.93
C ALA A 702 13.04 -27.11 5.46
N GLU A 703 12.11 -26.70 4.61
CA GLU A 703 12.14 -25.42 3.91
C GLU A 703 11.30 -24.35 4.60
N GLY A 704 11.69 -23.09 4.41
CA GLY A 704 11.09 -21.94 5.08
C GLY A 704 10.06 -21.21 4.22
N PHE A 705 9.57 -20.07 4.73
CA PHE A 705 8.62 -19.20 4.03
C PHE A 705 9.08 -18.77 2.62
N ASP A 706 10.39 -18.61 2.42
CA ASP A 706 10.98 -18.18 1.15
C ASP A 706 10.88 -19.25 0.04
N ASP A 707 10.59 -20.51 0.38
CA ASP A 707 10.51 -21.63 -0.54
C ASP A 707 9.08 -21.97 -0.96
N GLY A 708 8.93 -22.52 -2.17
CA GLY A 708 7.66 -22.93 -2.74
C GLY A 708 6.84 -21.81 -3.40
N TYR A 709 6.13 -22.12 -4.47
CA TYR A 709 5.03 -21.31 -5.03
C TYR A 709 3.64 -21.87 -4.70
N GLN A 710 3.56 -23.12 -4.25
CA GLN A 710 2.31 -23.80 -3.92
C GLN A 710 1.91 -23.65 -2.44
N SER A 711 2.89 -23.54 -1.54
CA SER A 711 2.66 -23.66 -0.10
C SER A 711 2.41 -22.31 0.57
N VAL A 712 1.25 -22.13 1.18
CA VAL A 712 0.81 -20.86 1.79
C VAL A 712 1.34 -20.72 3.22
N PRO A 713 1.75 -19.52 3.67
CA PRO A 713 1.89 -18.27 2.90
C PRO A 713 3.06 -18.36 1.92
N VAL A 714 2.98 -17.66 0.78
CA VAL A 714 3.95 -17.74 -0.33
C VAL A 714 4.77 -16.45 -0.42
N ASN A 715 6.09 -16.58 -0.54
CA ASN A 715 6.92 -15.51 -1.09
C ASN A 715 6.95 -15.61 -2.62
N TRP A 716 6.22 -14.72 -3.30
CA TRP A 716 6.04 -14.75 -4.76
C TRP A 716 7.28 -14.33 -5.56
N GLY A 717 8.31 -13.78 -4.91
CA GLY A 717 9.58 -13.43 -5.55
C GLY A 717 10.45 -14.63 -5.93
N LEU A 718 11.66 -14.35 -6.45
CA LEU A 718 12.69 -15.36 -6.74
C LEU A 718 13.53 -15.69 -5.49
N SER A 719 12.83 -16.00 -4.40
CA SER A 719 13.37 -16.00 -3.04
C SER A 719 14.24 -17.22 -2.71
N SER A 720 14.02 -18.38 -3.34
CA SER A 720 14.79 -19.60 -3.10
C SER A 720 15.71 -19.98 -4.27
N ASP A 721 16.69 -20.85 -4.00
CA ASP A 721 17.59 -21.38 -5.05
C ASP A 721 16.82 -22.13 -6.13
N ARG A 722 15.78 -22.87 -5.74
CA ARG A 722 14.96 -23.65 -6.68
C ARG A 722 14.18 -22.74 -7.64
N LYS A 723 13.59 -21.66 -7.12
CA LYS A 723 12.92 -20.62 -7.92
C LYS A 723 13.91 -19.97 -8.89
N ARG A 724 15.08 -19.54 -8.38
CA ARG A 724 16.14 -18.95 -9.21
C ARG A 724 16.64 -19.91 -10.28
N ALA A 725 16.84 -21.18 -9.97
CA ALA A 725 17.29 -22.19 -10.92
C ALA A 725 16.29 -22.41 -12.06
N PHE A 726 14.99 -22.51 -11.75
CA PHE A 726 13.94 -22.60 -12.77
C PHE A 726 13.95 -21.38 -13.68
N PHE A 727 13.88 -20.17 -13.12
CA PHE A 727 13.79 -18.94 -13.91
C PHE A 727 15.08 -18.63 -14.67
N ALA A 728 16.25 -19.01 -14.17
CA ALA A 728 17.51 -18.97 -14.92
C ALA A 728 17.47 -19.92 -16.12
N LYS A 729 16.98 -21.15 -15.93
CA LYS A 729 16.85 -22.14 -17.02
C LYS A 729 15.84 -21.70 -18.07
N LEU A 730 14.73 -21.10 -17.63
CA LEU A 730 13.72 -20.56 -18.53
C LEU A 730 14.27 -19.40 -19.37
N ALA A 731 15.00 -18.47 -18.76
CA ALA A 731 15.68 -17.38 -19.45
C ALA A 731 16.66 -17.89 -20.52
N GLU A 732 17.47 -18.90 -20.20
CA GLU A 732 18.38 -19.58 -21.16
C GLU A 732 17.60 -20.11 -22.39
N ILE A 733 16.52 -20.85 -22.15
CA ILE A 733 15.73 -21.50 -23.21
C ILE A 733 15.03 -20.46 -24.08
N THR A 734 14.37 -19.49 -23.45
CA THR A 734 13.58 -18.47 -24.13
C THR A 734 14.43 -17.39 -24.79
N GLY A 735 15.70 -17.25 -24.40
CA GLY A 735 16.59 -16.21 -24.90
C GLY A 735 16.28 -14.83 -24.33
N CYS A 736 15.44 -14.75 -23.29
CA CYS A 736 15.31 -13.55 -22.50
C CYS A 736 16.62 -13.36 -21.72
N ALA A 737 17.24 -12.18 -21.82
CA ALA A 737 18.34 -11.85 -20.94
C ALA A 737 17.78 -11.83 -19.51
N ALA A 738 18.04 -12.89 -18.74
CA ALA A 738 18.30 -12.68 -17.33
C ALA A 738 19.54 -11.79 -17.31
N ASP A 739 19.34 -10.47 -17.37
CA ASP A 739 20.39 -9.55 -17.00
C ASP A 739 20.67 -9.89 -15.54
N ALA A 740 21.65 -10.76 -15.34
CA ALA A 740 22.26 -10.97 -14.05
C ALA A 740 22.62 -9.57 -13.56
N MET A 741 22.25 -9.26 -12.32
CA MET A 741 22.59 -7.99 -11.71
C MET A 741 24.09 -7.74 -11.95
N ALA A 742 24.43 -6.69 -12.70
CA ALA A 742 25.82 -6.40 -12.97
C ALA A 742 26.49 -5.91 -11.68
N PHE A 743 27.76 -6.24 -11.49
CA PHE A 743 28.58 -5.68 -10.41
C PHE A 743 29.73 -4.90 -11.04
N PRO A 744 29.95 -3.64 -10.62
CA PRO A 744 31.01 -2.82 -11.19
C PRO A 744 32.39 -3.42 -10.90
N GLY A 745 33.25 -3.44 -11.91
CA GLY A 745 34.66 -3.82 -11.77
C GLY A 745 35.47 -2.70 -11.12
N LYS A 746 36.58 -2.28 -11.74
CA LYS A 746 37.31 -1.08 -11.29
C LYS A 746 36.45 0.19 -11.43
N ASP A 747 35.73 0.30 -12.54
CA ASP A 747 34.85 1.40 -12.87
C ASP A 747 33.41 0.88 -13.09
N TRP A 748 32.43 1.77 -13.02
CA TRP A 748 31.04 1.45 -13.36
C TRP A 748 30.90 1.25 -14.86
N GLU A 749 30.14 0.24 -15.28
CA GLU A 749 29.70 0.14 -16.67
C GLU A 749 28.65 1.23 -16.93
N GLU A 750 28.98 2.20 -17.78
CA GLU A 750 28.06 3.25 -18.21
C GLU A 750 27.22 2.78 -19.40
N THR A 751 25.93 3.07 -19.35
CA THR A 751 25.00 2.68 -20.40
C THR A 751 23.89 3.71 -20.58
N THR A 752 23.14 3.59 -21.67
CA THR A 752 22.02 4.51 -21.91
C THR A 752 20.83 4.19 -21.00
N PRO A 753 20.08 5.19 -20.52
CA PRO A 753 18.84 4.97 -19.77
C PRO A 753 17.87 4.03 -20.50
N ALA A 754 17.73 4.20 -21.83
CA ALA A 754 16.83 3.39 -22.65
C ALA A 754 17.16 1.90 -22.60
N SER A 755 18.45 1.54 -22.67
CA SER A 755 18.89 0.14 -22.60
C SER A 755 18.56 -0.53 -21.26
N GLN A 756 18.38 0.26 -20.20
CA GLN A 756 18.00 -0.22 -18.86
C GLN A 756 16.51 0.00 -18.58
N GLY A 757 15.70 0.23 -19.62
CA GLY A 757 14.25 0.43 -19.50
C GLY A 757 13.85 1.74 -18.83
N VAL A 758 14.71 2.76 -18.83
CA VAL A 758 14.40 4.12 -18.35
C VAL A 758 14.17 5.02 -19.55
N ALA A 759 13.01 5.68 -19.62
CA ALA A 759 12.70 6.64 -20.67
C ALA A 759 13.69 7.83 -20.60
N PRO A 760 14.53 8.05 -21.63
CA PRO A 760 15.59 9.08 -21.56
C PRO A 760 15.05 10.49 -21.34
N ASP A 761 13.91 10.83 -21.96
CA ASP A 761 13.30 12.16 -21.85
C ASP A 761 12.81 12.46 -20.42
N LYS A 762 12.22 11.45 -19.76
CA LYS A 762 11.74 11.59 -18.38
C LYS A 762 12.90 11.71 -17.40
N LEU A 763 13.95 10.92 -17.59
CA LEU A 763 15.15 11.00 -16.77
C LEU A 763 15.80 12.38 -16.92
N ARG A 764 15.92 12.88 -18.14
CA ARG A 764 16.40 14.24 -18.42
C ARG A 764 15.54 15.31 -17.71
N ALA A 765 14.22 15.24 -17.83
CA ALA A 765 13.34 16.19 -17.14
C ALA A 765 13.51 16.17 -15.61
N ALA A 766 13.71 14.98 -15.03
CA ALA A 766 14.00 14.83 -13.60
C ALA A 766 15.37 15.43 -13.20
N ILE A 767 16.41 15.18 -14.01
CA ILE A 767 17.75 15.75 -13.80
C ILE A 767 17.69 17.28 -13.89
N GLU A 768 17.02 17.82 -14.91
CA GLU A 768 16.86 19.27 -15.08
C GLU A 768 16.07 19.92 -13.94
N TYR A 769 15.07 19.21 -13.40
CA TYR A 769 14.37 19.66 -12.20
C TYR A 769 15.32 19.70 -11.00
N LEU A 770 16.06 18.61 -10.73
CA LEU A 770 17.06 18.55 -9.66
C LEU A 770 18.12 19.64 -9.80
N GLU A 771 18.62 19.88 -11.02
CA GLU A 771 19.59 20.94 -11.32
C GLU A 771 19.06 22.31 -10.91
N ARG A 772 17.78 22.61 -11.21
CA ARG A 772 17.15 23.88 -10.83
C ARG A 772 16.89 24.03 -9.33
N GLN A 773 16.74 22.93 -8.60
CA GLN A 773 16.35 22.96 -7.19
C GLN A 773 17.52 22.75 -6.20
N SER A 774 18.68 22.28 -6.65
CA SER A 774 19.78 21.82 -5.78
C SER A 774 20.88 22.87 -5.51
N GLY A 775 20.55 24.16 -5.59
CA GLY A 775 21.51 25.25 -5.32
C GLY A 775 22.70 25.27 -6.29
N ALA A 776 23.81 25.90 -5.89
CA ALA A 776 24.97 26.16 -6.76
C ALA A 776 25.76 24.91 -7.21
N GLU A 777 25.59 23.78 -6.51
CA GLU A 777 26.28 22.53 -6.82
C GLU A 777 25.46 21.61 -7.75
N GLY A 778 24.15 21.84 -7.89
CA GLY A 778 23.29 21.17 -8.86
C GLY A 778 23.38 19.64 -8.82
N VAL A 779 23.52 19.03 -9.99
CA VAL A 779 23.66 17.58 -10.21
C VAL A 779 25.10 17.16 -10.51
N LYS A 780 26.09 18.03 -10.24
CA LYS A 780 27.49 17.77 -10.59
C LYS A 780 28.02 16.47 -9.99
N ARG A 781 27.60 16.12 -8.78
CA ARG A 781 28.01 14.92 -8.04
C ARG A 781 26.88 13.89 -7.92
N LEU A 782 25.93 13.89 -8.86
CA LEU A 782 24.83 12.91 -8.91
C LEU A 782 25.22 11.70 -9.76
N VAL A 783 24.90 10.49 -9.28
CA VAL A 783 24.96 9.26 -10.08
C VAL A 783 23.61 8.53 -10.00
N ILE A 784 23.22 7.86 -11.07
CA ILE A 784 22.04 7.01 -11.10
C ILE A 784 22.44 5.66 -11.67
N VAL A 785 22.20 4.59 -10.90
CA VAL A 785 22.54 3.21 -11.26
C VAL A 785 21.27 2.39 -11.37
N ARG A 786 21.15 1.57 -12.41
CA ARG A 786 20.05 0.61 -12.59
C ARG A 786 20.58 -0.71 -13.14
N HIS A 787 20.12 -1.82 -12.55
CA HIS A 787 20.58 -3.19 -12.87
C HIS A 787 22.12 -3.36 -12.79
N GLY A 788 22.78 -2.58 -11.93
CA GLY A 788 24.24 -2.59 -11.79
C GLY A 788 25.02 -1.79 -12.82
N ARG A 789 24.32 -1.01 -13.67
CA ARG A 789 24.93 -0.13 -14.68
C ARG A 789 24.59 1.33 -14.42
N MET A 790 25.54 2.22 -14.65
CA MET A 790 25.35 3.65 -14.47
C MET A 790 24.63 4.25 -15.68
N ILE A 791 23.45 4.81 -15.46
CA ILE A 791 22.60 5.41 -16.50
C ILE A 791 22.65 6.94 -16.50
N PHE A 792 23.18 7.54 -15.44
CA PHE A 792 23.51 8.95 -15.38
C PHE A 792 24.74 9.18 -14.50
N ARG A 793 25.61 10.05 -14.97
CA ARG A 793 26.86 10.43 -14.29
C ARG A 793 27.04 11.94 -14.36
N GLY A 794 27.06 12.58 -13.20
CA GLY A 794 27.42 13.99 -13.08
C GLY A 794 28.93 14.20 -13.34
N PRO A 795 29.33 15.39 -13.83
CA PRO A 795 30.72 15.71 -14.21
C PRO A 795 31.74 15.58 -13.06
N GLU A 796 31.30 15.63 -11.81
CA GLU A 796 32.13 15.53 -10.61
C GLU A 796 31.78 14.27 -9.78
N ALA A 797 31.23 13.22 -10.39
CA ALA A 797 30.79 12.00 -9.71
C ALA A 797 31.87 11.32 -8.84
N ASP A 798 33.16 11.48 -9.19
CA ASP A 798 34.30 10.92 -8.46
C ASP A 798 34.94 11.89 -7.45
N TRP A 799 34.38 13.09 -7.28
CA TRP A 799 34.90 14.06 -6.32
C TRP A 799 34.67 13.58 -4.89
N GLN A 800 35.75 13.40 -4.13
CA GLN A 800 35.68 12.99 -2.73
C GLN A 800 35.28 14.18 -1.85
N GLN A 801 34.29 13.97 -1.00
CA GLN A 801 33.82 15.00 -0.07
C GLN A 801 33.32 14.37 1.23
N PRO A 802 33.33 15.11 2.35
CA PRO A 802 32.69 14.66 3.58
C PRO A 802 31.19 14.44 3.33
N VAL A 803 30.70 13.21 3.55
CA VAL A 803 29.28 12.88 3.37
C VAL A 803 28.45 13.05 4.63
N ALA A 804 29.04 13.67 5.67
CA ALA A 804 28.41 13.93 6.96
C ALA A 804 27.64 12.70 7.48
N SER A 805 26.37 12.85 7.84
CA SER A 805 25.55 11.83 8.50
C SER A 805 25.33 10.54 7.71
N VAL A 806 25.64 10.49 6.40
CA VAL A 806 25.70 9.22 5.64
C VAL A 806 26.66 8.21 6.30
N THR A 807 27.69 8.71 6.99
CA THR A 807 28.66 7.90 7.77
C THR A 807 27.98 6.98 8.80
N LYS A 808 26.81 7.36 9.34
CA LYS A 808 26.07 6.56 10.31
C LYS A 808 25.60 5.21 9.72
N ALA A 809 25.34 5.14 8.42
CA ALA A 809 25.00 3.89 7.73
C ALA A 809 26.17 2.89 7.71
N PHE A 810 27.40 3.38 7.54
CA PHE A 810 28.60 2.56 7.65
C PHE A 810 28.82 2.07 9.09
N THR A 811 28.58 2.93 10.07
CA THR A 811 28.65 2.59 11.51
C THR A 811 27.61 1.50 11.87
N SER A 812 26.37 1.64 11.37
CA SER A 812 25.34 0.61 11.53
C SER A 812 25.74 -0.71 10.86
N THR A 813 26.34 -0.66 9.67
CA THR A 813 26.83 -1.86 8.98
C THR A 813 27.92 -2.57 9.79
N ALA A 814 28.82 -1.84 10.44
CA ALA A 814 29.80 -2.42 11.33
C ALA A 814 29.14 -3.21 12.48
N HIS A 815 28.05 -2.70 13.06
CA HIS A 815 27.29 -3.41 14.10
C HIS A 815 26.72 -4.73 13.58
N GLY A 816 26.09 -4.75 12.42
CA GLY A 816 25.60 -5.99 11.80
C GLY A 816 26.70 -7.03 11.60
N LEU A 817 27.86 -6.59 11.08
CA LEU A 817 29.02 -7.45 10.89
C LEU A 817 29.58 -7.98 12.22
N LEU A 818 29.55 -7.18 13.29
CA LEU A 818 29.99 -7.61 14.63
C LEU A 818 29.04 -8.64 15.24
N ILE A 819 27.73 -8.56 14.94
CA ILE A 819 26.77 -9.61 15.31
C ILE A 819 27.09 -10.90 14.56
N GLU A 820 27.35 -10.82 13.25
CA GLU A 820 27.73 -11.97 12.43
C GLU A 820 29.03 -12.64 12.91
N ASP A 821 29.98 -11.84 13.39
CA ASP A 821 31.22 -12.32 13.99
C ASP A 821 31.03 -12.89 15.41
N GLY A 822 29.79 -12.89 15.93
CA GLY A 822 29.47 -13.37 17.28
C GLY A 822 30.01 -12.49 18.40
N LYS A 823 30.35 -11.22 18.11
CA LYS A 823 30.94 -10.29 19.08
C LYS A 823 29.90 -9.53 19.90
N CYS A 824 28.69 -9.35 19.37
CA CYS A 824 27.57 -8.74 20.09
C CYS A 824 26.21 -9.23 19.57
N MET A 825 25.15 -8.75 20.19
CA MET A 825 23.76 -8.84 19.75
C MET A 825 23.15 -7.43 19.79
N LEU A 826 21.97 -7.25 19.17
CA LEU A 826 21.24 -5.98 19.22
C LEU A 826 21.01 -5.49 20.66
N ASP A 827 20.69 -6.42 21.57
CA ASP A 827 20.37 -6.09 22.95
C ASP A 827 21.59 -6.17 23.89
N THR A 828 22.81 -6.25 23.33
CA THR A 828 24.05 -6.11 24.11
C THR A 828 24.08 -4.75 24.80
N LEU A 829 24.36 -4.73 26.10
CA LEU A 829 24.46 -3.51 26.89
C LEU A 829 25.74 -2.75 26.54
N ALA A 830 25.61 -1.47 26.21
CA ALA A 830 26.74 -0.66 25.77
C ALA A 830 27.78 -0.44 26.89
N LYS A 831 27.34 -0.39 28.15
CA LYS A 831 28.22 -0.21 29.32
C LYS A 831 29.28 -1.31 29.48
N ASP A 832 29.02 -2.51 28.95
CA ASP A 832 29.91 -3.66 29.10
C ASP A 832 31.20 -3.47 28.26
N PHE A 833 31.15 -2.58 27.27
CA PHE A 833 32.26 -2.26 26.37
C PHE A 833 32.67 -0.78 26.42
N ASN A 834 31.84 0.07 27.04
CA ASN A 834 32.14 1.45 27.32
C ASN A 834 31.82 1.76 28.79
N PRO A 835 32.76 1.53 29.72
CA PRO A 835 32.50 1.64 31.17
C PRO A 835 32.05 3.03 31.63
N ALA A 836 32.35 4.09 30.86
CA ALA A 836 31.90 5.45 31.15
C ALA A 836 30.36 5.55 31.17
N LEU A 837 29.67 4.68 30.42
CA LEU A 837 28.21 4.64 30.36
C LEU A 837 27.57 3.98 31.60
N ALA A 838 28.33 3.26 32.43
CA ALA A 838 27.77 2.44 33.49
C ALA A 838 26.99 3.23 34.55
N GLN A 839 27.37 4.48 34.82
CA GLN A 839 26.74 5.32 35.84
C GLN A 839 25.33 5.78 35.44
N HIS A 840 25.14 6.20 34.19
CA HIS A 840 23.89 6.86 33.76
C HIS A 840 23.10 6.07 32.70
N TYR A 841 23.75 5.15 31.99
CA TYR A 841 23.21 4.43 30.84
C TYR A 841 23.32 2.91 31.03
N SER A 842 23.06 2.45 32.25
CA SER A 842 23.30 1.07 32.66
C SER A 842 22.42 0.01 31.98
N THR A 843 21.34 0.43 31.33
CA THR A 843 20.35 -0.38 30.60
C THR A 843 20.33 -0.08 29.09
N VAL A 844 21.17 0.82 28.59
CA VAL A 844 21.22 1.14 27.17
C VAL A 844 21.87 0.00 26.39
N THR A 845 21.22 -0.42 25.30
CA THR A 845 21.69 -1.46 24.40
C THR A 845 22.25 -0.84 23.11
N LEU A 846 22.96 -1.64 22.32
CA LEU A 846 23.41 -1.22 20.98
C LEU A 846 22.23 -0.92 20.05
N ARG A 847 21.08 -1.60 20.20
CA ARG A 847 19.82 -1.29 19.51
C ARG A 847 19.34 0.12 19.81
N HIS A 848 19.36 0.54 21.08
CA HIS A 848 18.96 1.89 21.46
C HIS A 848 19.84 2.96 20.81
N PHE A 849 21.15 2.70 20.69
CA PHE A 849 22.05 3.60 19.97
C PHE A 849 21.82 3.59 18.46
N ALA A 850 21.70 2.41 17.85
CA ALA A 850 21.46 2.27 16.41
C ALA A 850 20.15 2.94 15.95
N THR A 851 19.14 2.97 16.82
CA THR A 851 17.82 3.56 16.57
C THR A 851 17.67 4.98 17.11
N MET A 852 18.72 5.57 17.70
CA MET A 852 18.71 6.89 18.34
C MET A 852 17.61 7.06 19.40
N THR A 853 17.42 6.03 20.22
CA THR A 853 16.46 5.99 21.32
C THR A 853 17.12 5.85 22.70
N SER A 854 18.44 6.08 22.80
CA SER A 854 19.20 5.88 24.04
C SER A 854 18.93 6.90 25.14
N GLY A 855 18.37 8.07 24.80
CA GLY A 855 18.20 9.18 25.75
C GLY A 855 19.51 9.83 26.16
N PHE A 856 20.59 9.62 25.39
CA PHE A 856 21.94 10.07 25.73
C PHE A 856 22.10 11.59 25.77
N ASP A 857 22.65 12.09 26.86
CA ASP A 857 23.06 13.48 27.10
C ASP A 857 24.52 13.51 27.57
N GLY A 858 25.21 14.63 27.35
CA GLY A 858 26.63 14.77 27.65
C GLY A 858 27.07 16.23 27.86
N VAL A 859 28.17 16.41 28.60
CA VAL A 859 28.69 17.74 28.93
C VAL A 859 29.14 18.48 27.67
N GLY A 860 28.54 19.63 27.39
CA GLY A 860 28.91 20.51 26.26
C GLY A 860 28.25 20.17 24.92
N GLY A 861 27.03 19.62 24.95
CA GLY A 861 26.27 19.23 23.75
C GLY A 861 26.14 20.31 22.67
N THR A 862 26.00 19.86 21.43
CA THR A 862 26.04 20.62 20.17
C THR A 862 25.03 21.77 20.03
N TYR A 863 24.02 21.85 20.89
CA TYR A 863 23.01 22.91 20.86
C TYR A 863 23.29 24.11 21.78
N ASP A 864 24.36 24.09 22.58
CA ASP A 864 24.80 25.22 23.41
C ASP A 864 26.15 25.80 22.92
N CYS A 865 26.23 26.03 21.60
CA CYS A 865 27.40 26.58 20.94
C CYS A 865 27.52 28.10 21.18
N ASP A 866 27.96 28.45 22.40
CA ASP A 866 28.30 29.80 22.80
C ASP A 866 29.65 30.22 22.19
N ALA A 867 29.61 31.14 21.22
CA ALA A 867 30.78 31.60 20.46
C ALA A 867 31.89 32.23 21.33
N GLU A 868 31.57 32.63 22.58
CA GLU A 868 32.53 33.26 23.50
C GLU A 868 33.38 32.26 24.30
N LYS A 869 32.99 30.98 24.41
CA LYS A 869 33.63 30.02 25.34
C LYS A 869 34.68 29.09 24.74
N LYS A 870 35.02 29.22 23.45
CA LYS A 870 36.00 28.36 22.75
C LYS A 870 35.83 26.84 23.04
N ARG A 871 34.60 26.35 23.18
CA ARG A 871 34.31 24.93 23.34
C ARG A 871 33.73 24.37 22.05
N CYS A 872 34.62 24.08 21.12
CA CYS A 872 34.37 23.30 19.91
C CYS A 872 35.58 22.42 19.68
N ASP A 873 35.76 21.38 20.49
CA ASP A 873 36.61 20.28 20.07
C ASP A 873 35.71 19.08 19.81
N ALA A 874 35.21 19.00 18.57
CA ALA A 874 34.37 17.91 18.11
C ALA A 874 35.11 16.55 18.03
N ASN A 875 36.31 16.46 18.63
CA ASN A 875 37.24 15.34 18.55
C ASN A 875 37.37 14.55 19.86
N ALA A 876 36.56 14.85 20.89
CA ALA A 876 36.60 14.16 22.18
C ALA A 876 35.25 13.53 22.53
N LEU A 877 35.28 12.32 23.11
CA LEU A 877 34.08 11.73 23.72
C LEU A 877 33.60 12.65 24.84
N VAL A 878 32.33 13.02 24.79
CA VAL A 878 31.70 13.80 25.85
C VAL A 878 31.40 12.91 27.06
N ASP A 879 31.65 13.45 28.25
CA ASP A 879 31.32 12.76 29.50
C ASP A 879 29.79 12.59 29.61
N PRO A 880 29.30 11.36 29.88
CA PRO A 880 27.86 11.09 29.96
C PRO A 880 27.19 11.85 31.11
N LEU A 881 26.07 12.52 30.83
CA LEU A 881 25.17 13.13 31.82
C LEU A 881 23.95 12.22 32.09
N PRO A 882 23.12 12.49 33.12
CA PRO A 882 21.87 11.76 33.30
C PRO A 882 21.00 11.76 32.03
N PRO A 883 20.32 10.65 31.69
CA PRO A 883 19.52 10.55 30.48
C PRO A 883 18.35 11.54 30.51
N VAL A 884 18.10 12.21 29.38
CA VAL A 884 16.95 13.11 29.20
C VAL A 884 15.60 12.40 29.15
N PHE A 885 15.60 11.10 28.83
CA PHE A 885 14.45 10.21 28.81
C PHE A 885 14.90 8.76 28.89
N ALA A 886 14.01 7.85 29.28
CA ALA A 886 14.33 6.44 29.41
C ALA A 886 14.64 5.79 28.05
N PRO A 887 15.67 4.91 27.95
CA PRO A 887 16.03 4.26 26.70
C PRO A 887 14.85 3.52 26.05
N GLY A 888 14.70 3.63 24.73
CA GLY A 888 13.63 3.01 23.95
C GLY A 888 12.27 3.73 23.99
N THR A 889 12.12 4.80 24.78
CA THR A 889 10.80 5.47 24.94
C THR A 889 10.56 6.64 23.99
N LYS A 890 11.63 7.26 23.45
CA LYS A 890 11.55 8.40 22.53
C LYS A 890 12.69 8.32 21.51
N PHE A 891 12.45 8.87 20.31
CA PHE A 891 13.48 9.09 19.30
C PHE A 891 14.04 10.50 19.44
N MET A 892 15.35 10.63 19.28
CA MET A 892 16.03 11.92 19.32
C MET A 892 17.32 11.85 18.49
N TYR A 893 17.36 12.61 17.40
CA TYR A 893 18.48 12.61 16.47
C TYR A 893 19.67 13.36 17.05
N TRP A 894 20.66 12.63 17.58
CA TRP A 894 21.80 13.20 18.28
C TRP A 894 23.14 12.64 17.88
N ASP A 895 24.08 13.57 17.81
CA ASP A 895 25.39 13.30 17.30
C ASP A 895 26.24 12.62 18.39
N GLU A 896 26.26 13.16 19.59
CA GLU A 896 26.96 12.66 20.78
C GLU A 896 26.59 11.19 21.11
N ALA A 897 25.30 10.84 20.96
CA ALA A 897 24.83 9.47 21.10
C ALA A 897 25.47 8.52 20.08
N THR A 898 25.60 8.97 18.84
CA THR A 898 26.28 8.22 17.76
C THR A 898 27.78 8.14 18.04
N GLN A 899 28.38 9.13 18.70
CA GLN A 899 29.81 9.06 19.07
C GLN A 899 30.07 7.93 20.05
N GLN A 900 29.22 7.82 21.09
CA GLN A 900 29.28 6.72 22.06
C GLN A 900 28.99 5.37 21.40
N TYR A 901 28.09 5.33 20.43
CA TYR A 901 27.80 4.13 19.64
C TYR A 901 29.03 3.64 18.88
N GLY A 902 29.64 4.51 18.06
CA GLY A 902 30.84 4.17 17.29
C GLY A 902 32.00 3.76 18.20
N TYR A 903 32.16 4.43 19.35
CA TYR A 903 33.21 4.07 20.32
C TYR A 903 33.01 2.66 20.84
N THR A 904 31.78 2.35 21.28
CA THR A 904 31.42 1.04 21.81
C THR A 904 31.65 -0.06 20.76
N LEU A 905 31.29 0.19 19.50
CA LEU A 905 31.56 -0.74 18.40
C LEU A 905 33.06 -0.89 18.10
N THR A 906 33.86 0.16 18.26
CA THR A 906 35.33 0.10 18.11
C THR A 906 35.94 -0.79 19.20
N GLN A 907 35.49 -0.66 20.45
CA GLN A 907 35.92 -1.54 21.54
C GLN A 907 35.54 -3.01 21.28
N LEU A 908 34.32 -3.24 20.78
CA LEU A 908 33.85 -4.57 20.36
C LEU A 908 34.66 -5.16 19.20
N ALA A 909 35.02 -4.33 18.21
CA ALA A 909 35.81 -4.75 17.07
C ALA A 909 37.23 -5.19 17.49
N GLY A 910 37.82 -4.53 18.49
CA GLY A 910 39.22 -4.74 18.92
C GLY A 910 40.25 -4.13 17.96
N GLU A 911 39.78 -3.47 16.91
CA GLU A 911 40.53 -2.70 15.93
C GLU A 911 39.72 -1.45 15.55
N SER A 912 40.27 -0.57 14.72
CA SER A 912 39.55 0.63 14.30
C SER A 912 38.37 0.27 13.37
N LEU A 913 37.25 0.99 13.43
CA LEU A 913 36.12 0.71 12.53
C LEU A 913 36.47 0.96 11.05
N ASP A 914 37.43 1.85 10.78
CA ASP A 914 37.98 2.05 9.44
C ASP A 914 38.64 0.77 8.94
N ASP A 915 39.61 0.23 9.69
CA ASP A 915 40.31 -1.02 9.33
C ASP A 915 39.34 -2.20 9.20
N TYR A 916 38.38 -2.29 10.14
CA TYR A 916 37.36 -3.32 10.14
C TYR A 916 36.50 -3.28 8.86
N LEU A 917 35.95 -2.11 8.50
CA LEU A 917 35.11 -1.96 7.30
C LEU A 917 35.93 -2.02 6.01
N ARG A 918 37.17 -1.52 5.97
CA ARG A 918 38.11 -1.70 4.84
C ARG A 918 38.22 -3.16 4.46
N ARG A 919 38.54 -3.99 5.45
CA ARG A 919 38.76 -5.43 5.27
C ARG A 919 37.48 -6.17 4.96
N ARG A 920 36.37 -5.85 5.64
CA ARG A 920 35.13 -6.62 5.55
C ARG A 920 34.28 -6.31 4.33
N ILE A 921 34.17 -5.03 3.96
CA ILE A 921 33.21 -4.62 2.92
C ILE A 921 33.76 -3.62 1.91
N LEU A 922 34.51 -2.58 2.33
CA LEU A 922 34.81 -1.44 1.45
C LEU A 922 35.76 -1.85 0.32
N PHE A 923 36.87 -2.53 0.63
CA PHE A 923 37.76 -3.04 -0.41
C PHE A 923 37.12 -4.16 -1.25
N PRO A 924 36.41 -5.15 -0.65
CA PRO A 924 35.68 -6.16 -1.42
C PRO A 924 34.70 -5.60 -2.46
N ILE A 925 33.98 -4.51 -2.16
CA ILE A 925 33.04 -3.90 -3.12
C ILE A 925 33.69 -2.85 -4.03
N GLY A 926 34.99 -2.59 -3.87
CA GLY A 926 35.78 -1.69 -4.73
C GLY A 926 35.84 -0.23 -4.29
N ILE A 927 35.43 0.11 -3.07
CA ILE A 927 35.63 1.45 -2.49
C ILE A 927 37.06 1.54 -1.94
N THR A 928 37.99 1.96 -2.79
CA THR A 928 39.43 2.05 -2.44
C THR A 928 39.90 3.49 -2.22
N ARG A 929 39.12 4.48 -2.65
CA ARG A 929 39.45 5.90 -2.53
C ARG A 929 38.47 6.55 -1.56
N PHE A 930 38.81 6.50 -0.29
CA PHE A 930 38.08 7.19 0.76
C PHE A 930 39.02 7.55 1.92
N ALA A 931 38.64 8.55 2.71
CA ALA A 931 39.32 8.90 3.96
C ALA A 931 38.33 8.83 5.11
N TRP A 932 38.73 8.22 6.22
CA TRP A 932 38.00 8.28 7.48
C TRP A 932 38.99 8.72 8.55
N ARG A 933 38.87 9.97 9.01
CA ARG A 933 39.91 10.61 9.84
C ARG A 933 39.98 9.97 11.24
N PRO A 934 41.19 9.70 11.79
CA PRO A 934 41.36 9.17 13.15
C PRO A 934 41.29 10.27 14.22
N ASP A 935 41.08 9.87 15.49
CA ASP A 935 40.97 10.79 16.63
C ASP A 935 42.34 11.19 17.17
N ALA A 936 42.35 12.04 18.21
CA ALA A 936 43.57 12.45 18.89
C ALA A 936 44.33 11.26 19.54
N THR A 937 43.70 10.10 19.70
CA THR A 937 44.31 8.87 20.24
C THR A 937 44.83 7.93 19.15
N GLY A 938 44.62 8.25 17.86
CA GLY A 938 45.04 7.44 16.73
C GLY A 938 44.16 6.20 16.48
N LYS A 939 42.99 6.10 17.12
CA LYS A 939 42.05 4.98 17.01
C LYS A 939 40.66 5.51 16.67
N VAL A 940 40.46 5.89 15.40
CA VAL A 940 39.22 6.35 14.72
C VAL A 940 38.32 7.33 15.49
N LEU A 941 38.09 8.51 14.89
CA LEU A 941 37.06 9.47 15.33
C LEU A 941 35.67 8.86 15.15
N ASN A 942 34.92 8.82 16.24
CA ASN A 942 33.46 8.71 16.21
C ASN A 942 32.86 10.07 15.88
N TRP A 943 33.21 10.62 14.73
CA TRP A 943 32.53 11.80 14.23
C TRP A 943 31.21 11.34 13.62
N THR A 944 30.16 12.12 13.87
CA THR A 944 28.80 11.82 13.44
C THR A 944 28.56 12.02 11.94
N GLY A 945 29.61 12.49 11.27
CA GLY A 945 30.00 12.25 9.90
C GLY A 945 31.51 12.01 9.83
N GLY A 946 32.14 11.86 8.67
CA GLY A 946 33.62 11.87 8.62
C GLY A 946 34.24 10.94 7.60
N ILE A 947 33.44 10.08 6.97
CA ILE A 947 33.83 9.44 5.74
C ILE A 947 33.83 10.50 4.62
N GLU A 948 34.96 10.60 3.93
CA GLU A 948 35.10 11.32 2.67
C GLU A 948 35.07 10.28 1.55
N VAL A 949 34.02 10.32 0.71
CA VAL A 949 33.81 9.37 -0.39
C VAL A 949 33.18 10.08 -1.57
N SER A 950 33.37 9.55 -2.79
CA SER A 950 32.71 10.06 -3.98
C SER A 950 31.28 9.52 -4.13
N ALA A 951 30.47 10.14 -4.98
CA ALA A 951 29.12 9.66 -5.27
C ALA A 951 29.14 8.29 -5.99
N SER A 952 30.11 8.07 -6.87
CA SER A 952 30.32 6.81 -7.58
C SER A 952 30.67 5.65 -6.64
N ASP A 953 31.52 5.89 -5.64
CA ASP A 953 31.89 4.86 -4.65
C ASP A 953 30.77 4.66 -3.62
N LEU A 954 30.07 5.71 -3.20
CA LEU A 954 28.89 5.58 -2.34
C LEU A 954 27.78 4.76 -3.01
N ALA A 955 27.63 4.84 -4.33
CA ALA A 955 26.70 4.00 -5.08
C ALA A 955 27.06 2.50 -4.99
N ARG A 956 28.33 2.11 -4.80
CA ARG A 956 28.73 0.71 -4.60
C ARG A 956 28.17 0.18 -3.27
N PHE A 957 28.25 1.00 -2.23
CA PHE A 957 27.65 0.68 -0.93
C PHE A 957 26.12 0.54 -1.03
N GLY A 958 25.45 1.46 -1.74
CA GLY A 958 24.01 1.35 -2.03
C GLY A 958 23.66 0.09 -2.84
N HIS A 959 24.48 -0.27 -3.83
CA HIS A 959 24.28 -1.45 -4.67
C HIS A 959 24.47 -2.76 -3.89
N LEU A 960 25.38 -2.81 -2.92
CA LEU A 960 25.51 -3.94 -1.99
C LEU A 960 24.20 -4.17 -1.22
N PHE A 961 23.61 -3.10 -0.68
CA PHE A 961 22.35 -3.18 0.08
C PHE A 961 21.14 -3.47 -0.80
N LEU A 962 21.09 -2.93 -2.02
CA LEU A 962 20.10 -3.30 -3.03
C LEU A 962 20.08 -4.83 -3.28
N ASN A 963 21.25 -5.45 -3.21
CA ASN A 963 21.45 -6.90 -3.36
C ASN A 963 21.48 -7.65 -2.02
N ARG A 964 20.85 -7.10 -0.98
CA ARG A 964 20.70 -7.74 0.34
C ARG A 964 22.04 -8.18 0.94
N GLY A 965 23.09 -7.40 0.72
CA GLY A 965 24.43 -7.65 1.22
C GLY A 965 25.24 -8.69 0.44
N ASN A 966 24.73 -9.16 -0.70
CA ASN A 966 25.48 -10.00 -1.65
C ASN A 966 26.21 -9.14 -2.69
N TRP A 967 27.50 -9.38 -2.86
CA TRP A 967 28.32 -8.77 -3.89
C TRP A 967 28.88 -9.85 -4.82
N ASN A 968 28.36 -9.91 -6.04
CA ASN A 968 28.83 -10.83 -7.09
C ASN A 968 28.95 -12.29 -6.62
N GLY A 969 27.94 -12.79 -5.90
CA GLY A 969 27.91 -14.16 -5.38
C GLY A 969 28.54 -14.32 -4.00
N GLN A 970 29.27 -13.33 -3.48
CA GLN A 970 29.82 -13.35 -2.13
C GLN A 970 28.90 -12.61 -1.15
N GLN A 971 28.43 -13.29 -0.10
CA GLN A 971 27.69 -12.63 0.98
C GLN A 971 28.66 -11.86 1.88
N LEU A 972 28.58 -10.53 1.87
CA LEU A 972 29.47 -9.65 2.65
C LEU A 972 28.80 -9.07 3.89
N VAL A 973 27.48 -8.84 3.83
CA VAL A 973 26.63 -8.42 4.96
C VAL A 973 25.41 -9.32 4.93
N SER A 974 24.93 -9.87 6.05
CA SER A 974 23.80 -10.80 6.06
C SER A 974 22.52 -10.16 5.53
N ALA A 975 21.76 -10.94 4.75
CA ALA A 975 20.45 -10.51 4.24
C ALA A 975 19.42 -10.31 5.38
N SER A 976 19.64 -10.92 6.54
CA SER A 976 18.87 -10.66 7.76
C SER A 976 19.15 -9.26 8.30
N TRP A 977 20.42 -8.85 8.42
CA TRP A 977 20.77 -7.50 8.90
C TRP A 977 20.30 -6.40 7.96
N VAL A 978 20.37 -6.61 6.64
CA VAL A 978 19.89 -5.60 5.66
C VAL A 978 18.37 -5.39 5.77
N ARG A 979 17.63 -6.37 6.29
CA ARG A 979 16.16 -6.31 6.45
C ARG A 979 15.72 -5.77 7.81
N GLU A 980 16.49 -6.03 8.86
CA GLU A 980 16.33 -5.43 10.20
C GLU A 980 16.66 -3.94 10.17
#